data_AF-A0A3M0ZP45-F1
#
_entry.id   AF-A0A3M0ZP45-F1
#
_cell.length_a   1.000
_cell.length_b   1.000
_cell.length_c   1.000
_cell.angle_alpha   90.00
_cell.angle_beta   90.00
_cell.angle_gamma   90.00
#
_symmetry.space_group_name_H-M   'P 1'
#
loop_
_entity.id
_entity.type
_entity.pdbx_description
1 polymer ?
#
loop_
_entity_poly.entity_id
_entity_poly.type
_entity_poly.pdbx_seq_one_letter_code
_entity_poly.pdbx_strand_id
1 'polypeptide(L)'
;MGFLRTCKRAALPALFLWLAAPAPGVRAASITVDTGQTFQTIVGWEATAEAGQFECSSFESYAPELFDRAVNQLGINRLRLEVRSGTENDHDYWADYRAGVIDKATWRSVRYATVNDNADPNVIDWNGFQFSALDQAVESAVLPIKQRLEALGRALFLNVTYVAFTNDIGTGLSYIHDDPDEYAEFVLATYLHLQSQYGLVPDTWEVILEPDNVPQWSGTAIGQAIVAAAARLTQAGFPAQFVAPSTTNMGNALSYFDAIVAVPGAATYLAELSYHRYAGVSVANLEAIAQRAVTYGVRTAMLEHIGSGYDDLHDDLEIAGNSAWQQFTLAFCLPADDGSAYYLIGTGAPTVTEADRTRFLRQYFHYVRAGAVRLAASTSDGTFSPLAFANSDGGTVVVIKANAGGTVTVAGLPAGTYTSTYTTAAATAVHGPQVVVPNGGTMDAAIPAAGVLTIHPPEAAGSTTTTTLPPPGDLLAEGRMFVLKNPKDTDPSRRRLVLRVDSGGPAQLGGDPTVAGAALNVMVGASAECYEMPAAGWSIAGSRGYRYRRPAIGGTPVKRALIRRSRNGRIKLKVTADGKTAPITLLPPGTTATAHATFEIAGGGQACATFGGTLVRSDGRLFKAKNAPAPASCALAGCAGP
;
A
#
# COMPACT_ATOMS: atom_id res chain seq x y z
N MET A 1 -13.68 8.72 -71.95
CA MET A 1 -12.32 8.57 -71.38
C MET A 1 -12.48 8.12 -69.94
N GLY A 2 -12.35 6.81 -69.69
CA GLY A 2 -12.65 6.18 -68.41
C GLY A 2 -11.38 5.74 -67.67
N PHE A 3 -11.37 6.05 -66.36
CA PHE A 3 -10.85 5.31 -65.21
C PHE A 3 -9.78 4.21 -65.39
N LEU A 4 -8.71 4.27 -64.59
CA LEU A 4 -8.47 3.31 -63.49
C LEU A 4 -7.31 3.75 -62.57
N ARG A 5 -7.58 3.67 -61.26
CA ARG A 5 -6.69 3.98 -60.12
C ARG A 5 -5.76 2.79 -59.83
N THR A 6 -4.50 3.08 -59.50
CA THR A 6 -3.51 2.11 -58.99
C THR A 6 -3.58 1.99 -57.46
N CYS A 7 -3.60 0.75 -56.98
CA CYS A 7 -3.57 0.37 -55.58
C CYS A 7 -2.15 -0.16 -55.25
N LYS A 8 -1.39 0.52 -54.38
CA LYS A 8 -0.09 0.03 -53.89
C LYS A 8 -0.30 -0.70 -52.56
N ARG A 9 0.07 -2.00 -52.52
CA ARG A 9 0.15 -2.80 -51.30
C ARG A 9 1.39 -2.41 -50.51
N ALA A 10 1.22 -2.12 -49.21
CA ALA A 10 2.30 -1.99 -48.25
C ALA A 10 2.71 -3.39 -47.75
N ALA A 11 4.01 -3.67 -47.71
CA ALA A 11 4.58 -4.89 -47.15
C ALA A 11 4.72 -4.76 -45.63
N LEU A 12 4.28 -5.78 -44.89
CA LEU A 12 4.56 -5.95 -43.46
C LEU A 12 6.01 -6.40 -43.25
N PRO A 13 6.72 -5.96 -42.19
CA PRO A 13 8.00 -6.52 -41.82
C PRO A 13 7.78 -7.86 -41.09
N ALA A 14 8.45 -8.91 -41.55
CA ALA A 14 8.51 -10.20 -40.88
C ALA A 14 9.48 -10.11 -39.68
N LEU A 15 8.96 -10.28 -38.47
CA LEU A 15 9.74 -10.42 -37.24
C LEU A 15 10.38 -11.83 -37.24
N PHE A 16 11.68 -11.91 -37.48
CA PHE A 16 12.44 -13.16 -37.35
C PHE A 16 12.67 -13.48 -35.87
N LEU A 17 11.94 -14.47 -35.34
CA LEU A 17 12.31 -15.15 -34.10
C LEU A 17 13.58 -15.98 -34.37
N TRP A 18 14.71 -15.56 -33.83
CA TRP A 18 15.93 -16.36 -33.81
C TRP A 18 15.89 -17.31 -32.61
N LEU A 19 15.49 -18.56 -32.83
CA LEU A 19 15.79 -19.67 -31.93
C LEU A 19 17.27 -20.03 -32.14
N ALA A 20 18.18 -19.35 -31.45
CA ALA A 20 19.57 -19.78 -31.37
C ALA A 20 19.63 -21.04 -30.50
N ALA A 21 19.92 -22.20 -31.10
CA ALA A 21 20.34 -23.38 -30.35
C ALA A 21 21.68 -23.07 -29.64
N PRO A 22 21.85 -23.45 -28.37
CA PRO A 22 23.09 -23.18 -27.65
C PRO A 22 24.26 -23.93 -28.29
N ALA A 23 25.43 -23.29 -28.32
CA ALA A 23 26.67 -23.90 -28.78
C ALA A 23 26.98 -25.17 -27.95
N PRO A 24 27.35 -26.30 -28.58
CA PRO A 24 27.65 -27.53 -27.85
C PRO A 24 28.98 -27.37 -27.11
N GLY A 25 28.94 -27.35 -25.77
CA GLY A 25 30.15 -27.42 -24.95
C GLY A 25 30.10 -26.74 -23.57
N VAL A 26 29.14 -25.86 -23.29
CA VAL A 26 29.00 -25.28 -21.94
C VAL A 26 28.11 -26.22 -21.11
N ARG A 27 28.69 -26.92 -20.12
CA ARG A 27 27.89 -27.65 -19.14
C ARG A 27 27.02 -26.66 -18.39
N ALA A 28 25.72 -26.93 -18.32
CA ALA A 28 24.82 -26.17 -17.46
C ALA A 28 25.29 -26.27 -16.00
N ALA A 29 25.22 -25.16 -15.26
CA ALA A 29 25.48 -25.18 -13.83
C ALA A 29 24.37 -25.96 -13.13
N SER A 30 24.72 -26.90 -12.24
CA SER A 30 23.73 -27.65 -11.48
C SER A 30 23.42 -26.95 -10.17
N ILE A 31 22.14 -26.68 -9.92
CA ILE A 31 21.61 -26.17 -8.65
C ILE A 31 20.79 -27.28 -8.00
N THR A 32 20.98 -27.49 -6.69
CA THR A 32 20.19 -28.46 -5.92
C THR A 32 19.50 -27.75 -4.77
N VAL A 33 18.17 -27.87 -4.71
CA VAL A 33 17.35 -27.43 -3.57
C VAL A 33 17.17 -28.60 -2.60
N ASP A 34 17.42 -28.36 -1.31
CA ASP A 34 17.12 -29.29 -0.23
C ASP A 34 15.96 -28.75 0.61
N THR A 35 14.78 -29.34 0.44
CA THR A 35 13.57 -28.98 1.17
C THR A 35 13.56 -29.47 2.62
N GLY A 36 14.51 -30.33 3.01
CA GLY A 36 14.66 -30.84 4.37
C GLY A 36 15.43 -29.89 5.30
N GLN A 37 16.14 -28.91 4.76
CA GLN A 37 16.87 -27.90 5.53
C GLN A 37 16.27 -26.51 5.31
N THR A 38 15.82 -25.90 6.41
CA THR A 38 15.15 -24.59 6.43
C THR A 38 15.94 -23.56 7.23
N PHE A 39 15.76 -22.28 6.89
CA PHE A 39 16.37 -21.13 7.58
C PHE A 39 15.28 -20.14 8.03
N GLN A 40 15.50 -18.84 7.84
CA GLN A 40 14.58 -17.80 8.27
C GLN A 40 13.25 -17.83 7.51
N THR A 41 12.21 -17.27 8.15
CA THR A 41 10.93 -16.95 7.51
C THR A 41 10.90 -15.48 7.09
N ILE A 42 10.46 -15.20 5.88
CA ILE A 42 10.27 -13.85 5.37
C ILE A 42 9.03 -13.23 6.00
N VAL A 43 9.20 -12.04 6.54
CA VAL A 43 8.17 -11.22 7.17
C VAL A 43 7.60 -10.25 6.16
N GLY A 44 8.46 -9.59 5.39
CA GLY A 44 7.98 -8.71 4.35
C GLY A 44 9.06 -7.90 3.63
N TRP A 45 8.62 -7.31 2.54
CA TRP A 45 9.38 -6.37 1.72
C TRP A 45 8.85 -4.98 1.99
N GLU A 46 9.74 -4.14 2.51
CA GLU A 46 9.36 -2.90 3.16
C GLU A 46 9.75 -1.68 2.32
N ALA A 47 8.92 -0.65 2.41
CA ALA A 47 9.23 0.70 1.96
C ALA A 47 8.82 1.69 3.05
N THR A 48 9.52 2.81 3.15
CA THR A 48 9.04 3.94 3.94
C THR A 48 7.72 4.41 3.34
N ALA A 49 6.75 4.78 4.19
CA ALA A 49 5.46 5.33 3.81
C ALA A 49 5.57 6.76 3.24
N GLU A 50 6.49 6.95 2.30
CA GLU A 50 6.79 8.14 1.53
C GLU A 50 6.68 7.78 0.05
N ALA A 51 5.70 8.39 -0.60
CA ALA A 51 5.25 8.14 -1.95
C ALA A 51 5.23 9.44 -2.77
N GLY A 52 5.88 10.50 -2.28
CA GLY A 52 5.82 11.85 -2.82
C GLY A 52 4.55 12.61 -2.44
N GLN A 53 3.78 12.11 -1.46
CA GLN A 53 2.47 12.68 -1.10
C GLN A 53 2.54 14.12 -0.60
N PHE A 54 3.72 14.56 -0.14
CA PHE A 54 3.87 15.88 0.46
C PHE A 54 4.57 16.87 -0.47
N GLU A 55 5.50 16.41 -1.31
CA GLU A 55 6.36 17.23 -2.16
C GLU A 55 5.97 17.21 -3.64
N CYS A 56 5.43 16.11 -4.12
CA CYS A 56 5.24 15.90 -5.55
C CYS A 56 3.87 16.39 -5.98
N SER A 57 3.83 17.10 -7.11
CA SER A 57 2.58 17.62 -7.67
C SER A 57 1.65 16.47 -8.09
N SER A 58 0.35 16.73 -8.00
CA SER A 58 -0.69 15.82 -8.51
C SER A 58 -0.68 14.41 -7.89
N PHE A 59 -0.31 14.26 -6.61
CA PHE A 59 -0.34 12.99 -5.87
C PHE A 59 -1.60 12.18 -6.11
N GLU A 60 -2.78 12.79 -5.97
CA GLU A 60 -4.07 12.13 -6.16
C GLU A 60 -4.24 11.48 -7.54
N SER A 61 -3.55 11.97 -8.58
CA SER A 61 -3.65 11.43 -9.93
C SER A 61 -2.82 10.17 -10.16
N TYR A 62 -1.66 10.05 -9.52
CA TYR A 62 -0.74 8.93 -9.74
C TYR A 62 -0.76 7.89 -8.61
N ALA A 63 -1.21 8.28 -7.41
CA ALA A 63 -1.23 7.40 -6.25
C ALA A 63 -1.98 6.07 -6.48
N PRO A 64 -3.15 6.04 -7.19
CA PRO A 64 -3.82 4.77 -7.46
C PRO A 64 -2.96 3.79 -8.26
N GLU A 65 -2.35 4.26 -9.34
CA GLU A 65 -1.45 3.45 -10.19
C GLU A 65 -0.19 3.04 -9.41
N LEU A 66 0.41 3.96 -8.66
CA LEU A 66 1.59 3.69 -7.85
C LEU A 66 1.34 2.54 -6.88
N PHE A 67 0.28 2.61 -6.09
CA PHE A 67 -0.02 1.60 -5.09
C PHE A 67 -0.43 0.26 -5.72
N ASP A 68 -1.08 0.27 -6.90
CA ASP A 68 -1.36 -0.95 -7.66
C ASP A 68 -0.07 -1.64 -8.09
N ARG A 69 0.91 -0.87 -8.61
CA ARG A 69 2.22 -1.39 -9.00
C ARG A 69 2.99 -1.89 -7.77
N ALA A 70 3.03 -1.09 -6.69
CA ALA A 70 3.75 -1.43 -5.47
C ALA A 70 3.31 -2.77 -4.87
N VAL A 71 1.99 -3.00 -4.78
CA VAL A 71 1.44 -4.21 -4.16
C VAL A 71 1.40 -5.38 -5.15
N ASN A 72 0.88 -5.17 -6.36
CA ASN A 72 0.58 -6.28 -7.28
C ASN A 72 1.74 -6.64 -8.20
N GLN A 73 2.66 -5.72 -8.47
CA GLN A 73 3.79 -5.97 -9.39
C GLN A 73 5.13 -6.06 -8.69
N LEU A 74 5.37 -5.21 -7.68
CA LEU A 74 6.62 -5.26 -6.92
C LEU A 74 6.51 -6.25 -5.76
N GLY A 75 5.41 -6.22 -5.00
CA GLY A 75 5.18 -7.15 -3.88
C GLY A 75 5.40 -6.52 -2.50
N ILE A 76 5.32 -5.19 -2.39
CA ILE A 76 5.36 -4.50 -1.09
C ILE A 76 4.21 -4.99 -0.21
N ASN A 77 4.57 -5.47 0.97
CA ASN A 77 3.63 -6.02 1.96
C ASN A 77 3.96 -5.60 3.40
N ARG A 78 5.01 -4.79 3.56
CA ARG A 78 5.43 -4.17 4.81
C ARG A 78 5.64 -2.67 4.57
N LEU A 79 5.26 -1.83 5.52
CA LEU A 79 5.50 -0.39 5.46
C LEU A 79 6.15 0.10 6.75
N ARG A 80 7.15 0.96 6.57
CA ARG A 80 7.77 1.74 7.64
C ARG A 80 7.09 3.10 7.76
N LEU A 81 6.32 3.31 8.82
CA LEU A 81 5.62 4.56 9.11
C LEU A 81 6.43 5.40 10.08
N GLU A 82 6.95 6.53 9.63
CA GLU A 82 7.70 7.44 10.49
C GLU A 82 6.78 8.25 11.40
N VAL A 83 7.16 8.35 12.67
CA VAL A 83 6.63 9.33 13.63
C VAL A 83 7.79 10.13 14.20
N ARG A 84 7.70 11.45 14.18
CA ARG A 84 8.79 12.34 14.60
C ARG A 84 8.62 12.73 16.05
N SER A 85 9.73 12.94 16.77
CA SER A 85 9.68 13.34 18.18
C SER A 85 8.88 14.62 18.42
N GLY A 86 8.94 15.60 17.50
CA GLY A 86 8.16 16.84 17.62
C GLY A 86 6.65 16.68 17.41
N THR A 87 6.13 15.46 17.31
CA THR A 87 4.71 15.18 17.51
C THR A 87 4.28 15.46 18.94
N GLU A 88 5.17 15.34 19.94
CA GLU A 88 4.90 15.83 21.29
C GLU A 88 5.29 17.30 21.39
N ASN A 89 4.28 18.15 21.26
CA ASN A 89 4.44 19.58 21.17
C ASN A 89 3.13 20.31 21.51
N ASP A 90 3.23 21.51 22.08
CA ASP A 90 2.07 22.36 22.35
C ASP A 90 1.50 23.02 21.08
N HIS A 91 2.18 22.85 19.94
CA HIS A 91 1.81 23.47 18.67
C HIS A 91 1.98 22.55 17.45
N ASP A 92 0.98 22.53 16.57
CA ASP A 92 0.99 21.73 15.33
C ASP A 92 1.77 22.42 14.21
N TYR A 93 3.10 22.33 14.27
CA TYR A 93 3.98 22.91 13.26
C TYR A 93 3.84 22.28 11.88
N TRP A 94 3.38 21.03 11.78
CA TRP A 94 3.13 20.41 10.47
C TRP A 94 1.92 21.05 9.81
N ALA A 95 0.80 21.21 10.52
CA ALA A 95 -0.38 21.86 9.99
C ALA A 95 -0.08 23.29 9.53
N ASP A 96 0.70 24.05 10.31
CA ASP A 96 1.13 25.40 9.94
C ASP A 96 1.99 25.41 8.66
N TYR A 97 2.93 24.48 8.54
CA TYR A 97 3.74 24.35 7.32
C TYR A 97 2.86 24.03 6.12
N ARG A 98 1.94 23.07 6.26
CA ARG A 98 1.02 22.67 5.18
C ARG A 98 0.05 23.79 4.80
N ALA A 99 -0.31 24.66 5.74
CA ALA A 99 -1.12 25.84 5.49
C ALA A 99 -0.31 27.04 4.94
N GLY A 100 1.02 26.93 4.85
CA GLY A 100 1.90 28.03 4.42
C GLY A 100 2.03 29.16 5.44
N VAL A 101 1.69 28.90 6.71
CA VAL A 101 1.84 29.85 7.83
C VAL A 101 3.31 29.99 8.19
N ILE A 102 4.06 28.89 8.18
CA ILE A 102 5.51 28.85 8.35
C ILE A 102 6.17 28.25 7.10
N ASP A 103 7.43 28.58 6.89
CA ASP A 103 8.20 28.00 5.80
C ASP A 103 8.80 26.63 6.15
N LYS A 104 9.33 25.94 5.14
CA LYS A 104 9.93 24.60 5.30
C LYS A 104 11.14 24.63 6.25
N ALA A 105 11.93 25.70 6.25
CA ALA A 105 13.11 25.81 7.09
C ALA A 105 12.73 25.88 8.58
N THR A 106 11.72 26.69 8.90
CA THR A 106 11.14 26.81 10.25
C THR A 106 10.57 25.48 10.71
N TRP A 107 9.77 24.81 9.88
CA TRP A 107 9.27 23.46 10.22
C TRP A 107 10.41 22.47 10.47
N ARG A 108 11.45 22.49 9.63
CA ARG A 108 12.60 21.60 9.80
C ARG A 108 13.35 21.80 11.12
N SER A 109 13.43 23.02 11.65
CA SER A 109 14.12 23.27 12.91
C SER A 109 13.32 22.85 14.15
N VAL A 110 12.01 22.66 14.03
CA VAL A 110 11.13 22.30 15.16
C VAL A 110 10.61 20.86 15.10
N ARG A 111 10.66 20.19 13.94
CA ARG A 111 10.07 18.83 13.75
C ARG A 111 10.58 17.73 14.69
N TYR A 112 11.71 17.94 15.36
CA TYR A 112 12.25 17.02 16.36
C TYR A 112 12.31 17.62 17.78
N ALA A 113 11.99 18.91 17.93
CA ALA A 113 11.93 19.56 19.23
C ALA A 113 10.68 19.09 19.97
N THR A 114 10.83 18.75 21.25
CA THR A 114 9.74 18.26 22.08
C THR A 114 9.33 19.31 23.10
N VAL A 115 8.04 19.37 23.42
CA VAL A 115 7.52 20.08 24.59
C VAL A 115 6.75 19.05 25.39
N ASN A 116 7.20 18.79 26.62
CA ASN A 116 6.56 17.82 27.51
C ASN A 116 5.09 18.21 27.71
N ASP A 117 4.18 17.26 27.53
CA ASP A 117 2.74 17.50 27.56
C ASP A 117 2.24 17.98 28.94
N ASN A 118 2.76 17.43 30.05
CA ASN A 118 2.35 17.80 31.41
C ASN A 118 3.34 17.52 32.56
N ALA A 119 4.53 16.98 32.26
CA ALA A 119 5.60 16.57 33.17
C ALA A 119 5.27 15.40 34.12
N ASP A 120 4.34 14.53 33.73
CA ASP A 120 4.05 13.24 34.37
C ASP A 120 3.93 12.13 33.31
N PRO A 121 4.97 11.27 33.13
CA PRO A 121 5.02 10.24 32.08
C PRO A 121 4.00 9.11 32.26
N ASN A 122 3.11 9.21 33.27
CA ASN A 122 2.05 8.26 33.55
C ASN A 122 0.67 8.71 33.06
N VAL A 123 0.54 9.94 32.54
CA VAL A 123 -0.74 10.55 32.22
C VAL A 123 -0.65 11.28 30.90
N ILE A 124 -1.30 10.76 29.86
CA ILE A 124 -1.31 11.44 28.55
C ILE A 124 -2.25 12.67 28.61
N ASP A 125 -1.69 13.88 28.49
CA ASP A 125 -2.43 15.08 28.08
C ASP A 125 -2.45 15.18 26.56
N TRP A 126 -3.57 14.75 25.97
CA TRP A 126 -3.78 14.77 24.51
C TRP A 126 -3.63 16.15 23.86
N ASN A 127 -3.67 17.26 24.61
CA ASN A 127 -3.40 18.59 24.03
C ASN A 127 -1.92 18.80 23.70
N GLY A 128 -1.01 18.02 24.31
CA GLY A 128 0.43 18.04 24.04
C GLY A 128 0.87 17.17 22.87
N PHE A 129 -0.05 16.53 22.13
CA PHE A 129 0.28 15.67 20.99
C PHE A 129 -0.36 16.15 19.69
N GLN A 130 0.46 16.31 18.64
CA GLN A 130 0.08 16.80 17.32
C GLN A 130 0.39 15.76 16.24
N PHE A 131 -0.61 14.94 15.93
CA PHE A 131 -0.46 13.80 15.01
C PHE A 131 -0.72 14.12 13.53
N SER A 132 -0.93 15.37 13.15
CA SER A 132 -1.35 15.72 11.78
C SER A 132 -0.40 15.22 10.67
N ALA A 133 0.91 15.17 10.92
CA ALA A 133 1.88 14.61 9.99
C ALA A 133 1.74 13.09 9.86
N LEU A 134 1.59 12.39 10.99
CA LEU A 134 1.36 10.95 11.06
C LEU A 134 0.06 10.58 10.34
N ASP A 135 -1.02 11.30 10.66
CA ASP A 135 -2.35 11.14 10.06
C ASP A 135 -2.31 11.26 8.55
N GLN A 136 -1.62 12.27 8.05
CA GLN A 136 -1.51 12.48 6.62
C GLN A 136 -0.76 11.34 5.92
N ALA A 137 0.30 10.79 6.53
CA ALA A 137 1.02 9.63 6.00
C ALA A 137 0.14 8.35 6.03
N VAL A 138 -0.61 8.15 7.12
CA VAL A 138 -1.55 7.01 7.24
C VAL A 138 -2.62 7.06 6.16
N GLU A 139 -3.26 8.22 5.99
CA GLU A 139 -4.35 8.40 5.04
C GLU A 139 -3.89 8.34 3.59
N SER A 140 -2.69 8.88 3.30
CA SER A 140 -2.19 8.99 1.94
C SER A 140 -1.52 7.71 1.42
N ALA A 141 -0.86 6.93 2.29
CA ALA A 141 -0.05 5.79 1.88
C ALA A 141 -0.44 4.48 2.58
N VAL A 142 -0.54 4.47 3.91
CA VAL A 142 -0.75 3.23 4.69
C VAL A 142 -2.10 2.59 4.38
N LEU A 143 -3.19 3.34 4.51
CA LEU A 143 -4.55 2.80 4.27
C LEU A 143 -4.76 2.32 2.82
N PRO A 144 -4.34 3.08 1.78
CA PRO A 144 -4.45 2.60 0.40
C PRO A 144 -3.67 1.31 0.10
N ILE A 145 -2.49 1.12 0.69
CA ILE A 145 -1.69 -0.11 0.51
C ILE A 145 -2.31 -1.27 1.29
N LYS A 146 -2.71 -1.03 2.54
CA LYS A 146 -3.42 -2.02 3.36
C LYS A 146 -4.66 -2.54 2.64
N GLN A 147 -5.47 -1.66 2.06
CA GLN A 147 -6.68 -2.04 1.31
C GLN A 147 -6.37 -2.99 0.14
N ARG A 148 -5.29 -2.73 -0.60
CA ARG A 148 -4.87 -3.57 -1.72
C ARG A 148 -4.43 -4.95 -1.26
N LEU A 149 -3.67 -5.02 -0.17
CA LEU A 149 -3.26 -6.29 0.43
C LEU A 149 -4.48 -7.08 0.91
N GLU A 150 -5.43 -6.42 1.58
CA GLU A 150 -6.66 -7.07 2.05
C GLU A 150 -7.54 -7.60 0.91
N ALA A 151 -7.58 -6.89 -0.23
CA ALA A 151 -8.25 -7.36 -1.43
C ALA A 151 -7.63 -8.64 -2.00
N LEU A 152 -6.35 -8.90 -1.71
CA LEU A 152 -5.63 -10.14 -2.03
C LEU A 152 -5.70 -11.18 -0.89
N GLY A 153 -6.46 -10.92 0.18
CA GLY A 153 -6.50 -11.77 1.37
C GLY A 153 -5.21 -11.75 2.19
N ARG A 154 -4.42 -10.68 2.07
CA ARG A 154 -3.13 -10.49 2.76
C ARG A 154 -3.23 -9.37 3.79
N ALA A 155 -2.42 -9.44 4.83
CA ALA A 155 -2.27 -8.36 5.80
C ALA A 155 -1.09 -7.45 5.42
N LEU A 156 -1.20 -6.17 5.77
CA LEU A 156 -0.06 -5.27 5.82
C LEU A 156 0.68 -5.52 7.14
N PHE A 157 2.00 -5.66 7.08
CA PHE A 157 2.87 -5.52 8.25
C PHE A 157 3.23 -4.04 8.43
N LEU A 158 2.87 -3.44 9.56
CA LEU A 158 3.13 -2.03 9.86
C LEU A 158 4.23 -1.90 10.92
N ASN A 159 5.41 -1.49 10.48
CA ASN A 159 6.51 -1.10 11.36
C ASN A 159 6.43 0.42 11.59
N VAL A 160 6.26 0.87 12.84
CA VAL A 160 6.32 2.31 13.15
C VAL A 160 7.72 2.66 13.63
N THR A 161 8.33 3.66 13.01
CA THR A 161 9.70 4.07 13.31
C THR A 161 9.71 5.45 13.94
N TYR A 162 10.30 5.53 15.12
CA TYR A 162 10.53 6.79 15.81
C TYR A 162 11.74 7.53 15.22
N VAL A 163 11.58 8.82 14.90
CA VAL A 163 12.63 9.64 14.26
C VAL A 163 12.94 10.87 15.10
N ALA A 164 14.20 11.01 15.52
CA ALA A 164 14.67 12.13 16.34
C ALA A 164 16.13 12.50 16.04
N PHE A 165 16.37 13.20 14.91
CA PHE A 165 17.69 13.76 14.61
C PHE A 165 17.92 15.03 15.42
N THR A 166 18.35 14.89 16.67
CA THR A 166 18.49 15.99 17.64
C THR A 166 19.47 17.10 17.19
N ASN A 167 20.43 16.78 16.32
CA ASN A 167 21.32 17.78 15.69
C ASN A 167 20.57 18.77 14.76
N ASP A 168 19.38 18.41 14.28
CA ASP A 168 18.52 19.28 13.45
C ASP A 168 17.59 20.19 14.29
N ILE A 169 17.59 20.04 15.63
CA ILE A 169 16.78 20.86 16.52
C ILE A 169 17.33 22.30 16.55
N GLY A 170 16.44 23.28 16.34
CA GLY A 170 16.78 24.69 16.38
C GLY A 170 17.36 25.13 17.72
N THR A 171 18.28 26.11 17.68
CA THR A 171 18.94 26.64 18.87
C THR A 171 17.95 27.07 19.95
N GLY A 172 18.14 26.56 21.18
CA GLY A 172 17.34 26.92 22.35
C GLY A 172 16.05 26.12 22.52
N LEU A 173 15.78 25.15 21.64
CA LEU A 173 14.66 24.22 21.78
C LEU A 173 15.09 22.95 22.53
N SER A 174 14.12 22.23 23.07
CA SER A 174 14.33 21.09 23.97
C SER A 174 14.15 19.74 23.28
N TYR A 175 14.69 18.70 23.93
CA TYR A 175 14.46 17.30 23.64
C TYR A 175 14.34 16.55 24.98
N ILE A 176 13.29 15.75 25.16
CA ILE A 176 12.98 15.09 26.46
C ILE A 176 12.90 13.56 26.38
N HIS A 177 12.85 12.99 25.17
CA HIS A 177 12.69 11.55 24.99
C HIS A 177 14.00 10.76 25.21
N ASP A 178 15.04 11.39 25.74
CA ASP A 178 16.17 10.71 26.37
C ASP A 178 15.84 10.23 27.80
N ASP A 179 14.69 10.61 28.35
CA ASP A 179 14.02 9.94 29.46
C ASP A 179 13.19 8.73 28.95
N PRO A 180 13.48 7.50 29.40
CA PRO A 180 12.75 6.30 28.97
C PRO A 180 11.25 6.30 29.30
N ASP A 181 10.83 6.94 30.40
CA ASP A 181 9.42 6.93 30.81
C ASP A 181 8.60 7.91 29.97
N GLU A 182 9.15 9.09 29.66
CA GLU A 182 8.57 10.07 28.72
C GLU A 182 8.48 9.47 27.31
N TYR A 183 9.56 8.82 26.86
CA TYR A 183 9.53 8.07 25.61
C TYR A 183 8.41 7.01 25.60
N ALA A 184 8.24 6.26 26.69
CA ALA A 184 7.21 5.23 26.78
C ALA A 184 5.78 5.80 26.71
N GLU A 185 5.56 6.99 27.25
CA GLU A 185 4.32 7.74 27.08
C GLU A 185 4.08 8.09 25.61
N PHE A 186 5.07 8.68 24.92
CA PHE A 186 5.00 9.00 23.50
C PHE A 186 4.62 7.77 22.65
N VAL A 187 5.27 6.62 22.90
CA VAL A 187 4.96 5.37 22.22
C VAL A 187 3.50 4.97 22.45
N LEU A 188 3.04 4.97 23.71
CA LEU A 188 1.66 4.60 24.03
C LEU A 188 0.64 5.56 23.41
N ALA A 189 0.88 6.87 23.47
CA ALA A 189 0.04 7.88 22.86
C ALA A 189 -0.11 7.64 21.34
N THR A 190 0.99 7.31 20.67
CA THR A 190 1.01 6.97 19.24
C THR A 190 0.18 5.70 18.93
N TYR A 191 0.35 4.63 19.70
CA TYR A 191 -0.43 3.39 19.54
C TYR A 191 -1.94 3.63 19.74
N LEU A 192 -2.31 4.35 20.80
CA LEU A 192 -3.70 4.68 21.12
C LEU A 192 -4.33 5.57 20.03
N HIS A 193 -3.57 6.53 19.49
CA HIS A 193 -4.03 7.38 18.40
C HIS A 193 -4.30 6.57 17.13
N LEU A 194 -3.34 5.76 16.68
CA LEU A 194 -3.49 4.90 15.50
C LEU A 194 -4.66 3.91 15.63
N GLN A 195 -4.82 3.29 16.81
CA GLN A 195 -5.92 2.37 17.06
C GLN A 195 -7.28 3.10 17.05
N SER A 196 -7.38 4.23 17.75
CA SER A 196 -8.65 4.94 17.90
C SER A 196 -9.12 5.63 16.62
N GLN A 197 -8.20 6.22 15.85
CA GLN A 197 -8.55 6.94 14.60
C GLN A 197 -8.70 6.01 13.41
N TYR A 198 -7.83 5.00 13.29
CA TYR A 198 -7.70 4.22 12.07
C TYR A 198 -7.96 2.72 12.25
N GLY A 199 -8.09 2.25 13.50
CA GLY A 199 -8.16 0.82 13.79
C GLY A 199 -6.86 0.09 13.49
N LEU A 200 -5.73 0.81 13.48
CA LEU A 200 -4.40 0.26 13.23
C LEU A 200 -3.70 0.00 14.55
N VAL A 201 -3.11 -1.18 14.68
CA VAL A 201 -2.16 -1.49 15.75
C VAL A 201 -0.85 -1.82 15.04
N PRO A 202 0.25 -1.11 15.35
CA PRO A 202 1.56 -1.45 14.80
C PRO A 202 1.93 -2.92 15.09
N ASP A 203 2.53 -3.59 14.10
CA ASP A 203 3.08 -4.94 14.28
C ASP A 203 4.42 -4.89 15.02
N THR A 204 5.21 -3.84 14.76
CA THR A 204 6.46 -3.55 15.46
C THR A 204 6.64 -2.05 15.69
N TRP A 205 7.47 -1.73 16.68
CA TRP A 205 7.99 -0.41 16.91
C TRP A 205 9.52 -0.38 16.78
N GLU A 206 10.03 0.36 15.80
CA GLU A 206 11.46 0.62 15.64
C GLU A 206 11.88 1.81 16.51
N VAL A 207 12.74 1.50 17.49
CA VAL A 207 12.91 2.34 18.70
C VAL A 207 13.46 3.72 18.37
N ILE A 208 14.39 3.80 17.43
CA ILE A 208 14.98 5.05 16.97
C ILE A 208 15.65 4.82 15.62
N LEU A 209 15.39 5.72 14.68
CA LEU A 209 16.08 5.76 13.40
C LEU A 209 17.51 6.28 13.59
N GLU A 210 18.51 5.51 13.17
CA GLU A 210 19.91 5.93 13.06
C GLU A 210 20.50 6.54 14.34
N PRO A 211 20.45 5.81 15.47
CA PRO A 211 20.89 6.33 16.77
C PRO A 211 22.37 6.71 16.79
N ASP A 212 23.21 6.12 15.94
CA ASP A 212 24.64 6.42 15.83
C ASP A 212 24.95 7.78 15.17
N ASN A 213 23.93 8.53 14.74
CA ASN A 213 24.05 9.91 14.29
C ASN A 213 23.81 10.96 15.39
N VAL A 214 23.39 10.55 16.59
CA VAL A 214 23.02 11.47 17.69
C VAL A 214 23.56 10.99 19.04
N PRO A 215 23.99 11.90 19.94
CA PRO A 215 24.64 11.50 21.19
C PRO A 215 23.69 10.96 22.27
N GLN A 216 22.38 11.24 22.20
CA GLN A 216 21.41 10.87 23.22
C GLN A 216 21.10 9.36 23.23
N TRP A 217 21.20 8.71 22.07
CA TRP A 217 20.75 7.33 21.88
C TRP A 217 21.92 6.36 21.85
N SER A 218 22.25 5.77 23.01
CA SER A 218 23.16 4.63 23.11
C SER A 218 22.39 3.30 23.11
N GLY A 219 23.06 2.17 22.87
CA GLY A 219 22.41 0.85 23.00
C GLY A 219 21.80 0.61 24.38
N THR A 220 22.43 1.09 25.45
CA THR A 220 21.84 1.03 26.81
C THR A 220 20.56 1.87 26.92
N ALA A 221 20.57 3.09 26.37
CA ALA A 221 19.39 3.96 26.38
C ALA A 221 18.22 3.35 25.59
N ILE A 222 18.52 2.76 24.41
CA ILE A 222 17.54 2.00 23.62
C ILE A 222 16.96 0.83 24.42
N GLY A 223 17.80 0.07 25.13
CA GLY A 223 17.34 -1.03 25.99
C GLY A 223 16.42 -0.56 27.13
N GLN A 224 16.72 0.59 27.74
CA GLN A 224 15.87 1.19 28.78
C GLN A 224 14.53 1.66 28.22
N ALA A 225 14.54 2.33 27.06
CA ALA A 225 13.35 2.77 26.35
C ALA A 225 12.44 1.59 25.96
N ILE A 226 13.02 0.47 25.50
CA ILE A 226 12.27 -0.77 25.21
C ILE A 226 11.53 -1.25 26.46
N VAL A 227 12.20 -1.34 27.61
CA VAL A 227 11.58 -1.86 28.84
C VAL A 227 10.44 -0.96 29.31
N ALA A 228 10.65 0.35 29.32
CA ALA A 228 9.63 1.32 29.71
C ALA A 228 8.42 1.28 28.77
N ALA A 229 8.65 1.35 27.45
CA ALA A 229 7.59 1.29 26.44
C ALA A 229 6.86 -0.05 26.45
N ALA A 230 7.57 -1.17 26.61
CA ALA A 230 6.97 -2.50 26.70
C ALA A 230 6.01 -2.62 27.89
N ALA A 231 6.38 -2.05 29.05
CA ALA A 231 5.52 -2.06 30.23
C ALA A 231 4.21 -1.31 29.97
N ARG A 232 4.28 -0.11 29.36
CA ARG A 232 3.11 0.69 28.99
C ARG A 232 2.22 -0.01 27.96
N LEU A 233 2.81 -0.52 26.88
CA LEU A 233 2.07 -1.21 25.82
C LEU A 233 1.38 -2.47 26.36
N THR A 234 2.09 -3.27 27.15
CA THR A 234 1.53 -4.49 27.78
C THR A 234 0.38 -4.14 28.72
N GLN A 235 0.52 -3.09 29.54
CA GLN A 235 -0.53 -2.61 30.44
C GLN A 235 -1.78 -2.15 29.67
N ALA A 236 -1.59 -1.52 28.51
CA ALA A 236 -2.66 -1.09 27.63
C ALA A 236 -3.24 -2.21 26.74
N GLY A 237 -2.70 -3.44 26.82
CA GLY A 237 -3.17 -4.61 26.08
C GLY A 237 -2.65 -4.70 24.64
N PHE A 238 -1.60 -3.96 24.30
CA PHE A 238 -0.92 -4.05 23.00
C PHE A 238 0.21 -5.08 23.03
N PRO A 239 0.53 -5.71 21.88
CA PRO A 239 1.76 -6.48 21.74
C PRO A 239 2.97 -5.55 21.83
N ALA A 240 3.97 -5.93 22.62
CA ALA A 240 5.24 -5.24 22.72
C ALA A 240 6.28 -5.98 21.87
N GLN A 241 6.56 -5.47 20.67
CA GLN A 241 7.51 -6.04 19.71
C GLN A 241 8.37 -4.92 19.13
N PHE A 242 9.69 -4.99 19.34
CA PHE A 242 10.60 -3.90 18.99
C PHE A 242 11.62 -4.28 17.92
N VAL A 243 11.96 -3.31 17.09
CA VAL A 243 13.04 -3.37 16.09
C VAL A 243 14.15 -2.43 16.53
N ALA A 244 15.38 -2.94 16.61
CA ALA A 244 16.55 -2.15 17.04
C ALA A 244 17.86 -2.82 16.57
N PRO A 245 18.98 -2.08 16.44
CA PRO A 245 19.13 -0.65 16.74
C PRO A 245 18.93 0.30 15.55
N SER A 246 18.75 -0.18 14.31
CA SER A 246 18.64 0.67 13.11
C SER A 246 19.78 1.68 12.93
N THR A 247 21.01 1.25 13.22
CA THR A 247 22.21 2.07 13.03
C THR A 247 22.48 2.32 11.54
N THR A 248 22.88 3.55 11.21
CA THR A 248 23.37 3.95 9.87
C THR A 248 24.53 3.07 9.42
N ASN A 249 25.44 2.74 10.34
CA ASN A 249 26.60 1.92 10.11
C ASN A 249 26.35 0.47 10.55
N MET A 250 26.42 -0.49 9.63
CA MET A 250 26.25 -1.92 9.90
C MET A 250 27.21 -2.43 11.00
N GLY A 251 28.45 -1.94 11.01
CA GLY A 251 29.44 -2.35 12.01
C GLY A 251 29.10 -1.90 13.43
N ASN A 252 28.29 -0.85 13.59
CA ASN A 252 27.82 -0.38 14.90
C ASN A 252 26.64 -1.21 15.41
N ALA A 253 25.90 -1.90 14.55
CA ALA A 253 24.69 -2.64 14.94
C ALA A 253 24.96 -3.66 16.04
N LEU A 254 26.11 -4.35 16.00
CA LEU A 254 26.47 -5.38 16.96
C LEU A 254 26.73 -4.82 18.36
N SER A 255 27.52 -3.75 18.47
CA SER A 255 27.84 -3.16 19.78
C SER A 255 26.62 -2.50 20.42
N TYR A 256 25.76 -1.87 19.61
CA TYR A 256 24.47 -1.36 20.07
C TYR A 256 23.55 -2.49 20.54
N PHE A 257 23.39 -3.54 19.73
CA PHE A 257 22.55 -4.69 20.08
C PHE A 257 23.01 -5.35 21.38
N ASP A 258 24.33 -5.53 21.55
CA ASP A 258 24.91 -6.10 22.76
C ASP A 258 24.64 -5.26 24.01
N ALA A 259 24.70 -3.93 23.90
CA ALA A 259 24.34 -3.04 24.99
C ALA A 259 22.82 -3.06 25.28
N ILE A 260 21.97 -3.20 24.25
CA ILE A 260 20.52 -3.33 24.42
C ILE A 260 20.19 -4.59 25.22
N VAL A 261 20.69 -5.76 24.80
CA VAL A 261 20.36 -7.04 25.44
C VAL A 261 20.98 -7.18 26.84
N ALA A 262 22.00 -6.38 27.16
CA ALA A 262 22.54 -6.27 28.52
C ALA A 262 21.59 -5.53 29.49
N VAL A 263 20.62 -4.75 29.00
CA VAL A 263 19.61 -4.12 29.85
C VAL A 263 18.59 -5.17 30.31
N PRO A 264 18.39 -5.35 31.62
CA PRO A 264 17.46 -6.36 32.14
C PRO A 264 16.05 -6.20 31.56
N GLY A 265 15.54 -7.27 30.94
CA GLY A 265 14.18 -7.32 30.38
C GLY A 265 14.08 -6.94 28.90
N ALA A 266 15.02 -6.13 28.36
CA ALA A 266 14.93 -5.61 27.00
C ALA A 266 14.88 -6.72 25.92
N ALA A 267 15.75 -7.73 26.05
CA ALA A 267 15.83 -8.84 25.09
C ALA A 267 14.52 -9.61 24.91
N THR A 268 13.63 -9.59 25.90
CA THR A 268 12.32 -10.29 25.85
C THR A 268 11.39 -9.71 24.80
N TYR A 269 11.54 -8.42 24.48
CA TYR A 269 10.64 -7.68 23.60
C TYR A 269 11.25 -7.39 22.23
N LEU A 270 12.52 -7.75 22.00
CA LEU A 270 13.15 -7.62 20.70
C LEU A 270 12.56 -8.63 19.72
N ALA A 271 12.08 -8.12 18.59
CA ALA A 271 11.52 -8.91 17.51
C ALA A 271 12.49 -9.02 16.32
N GLU A 272 13.27 -7.97 16.07
CA GLU A 272 14.24 -7.90 14.96
C GLU A 272 15.51 -7.13 15.37
N LEU A 273 16.68 -7.67 14.99
CA LEU A 273 17.96 -6.97 14.93
C LEU A 273 18.06 -6.24 13.58
N SER A 274 17.97 -4.92 13.59
CA SER A 274 18.00 -4.09 12.37
C SER A 274 19.32 -3.34 12.16
N TYR A 275 19.68 -3.08 10.90
CA TYR A 275 20.84 -2.30 10.52
C TYR A 275 20.64 -1.62 9.15
N HIS A 276 21.42 -0.58 8.87
CA HIS A 276 21.53 0.06 7.56
C HIS A 276 22.90 -0.24 6.94
N ARG A 277 23.08 0.09 5.65
CA ARG A 277 24.30 -0.25 4.88
C ARG A 277 25.18 0.93 4.49
N TYR A 278 24.95 2.13 5.04
CA TYR A 278 25.70 3.34 4.64
C TYR A 278 27.19 3.28 5.00
N ALA A 279 27.57 2.47 5.99
CA ALA A 279 28.96 2.22 6.37
C ALA A 279 29.15 0.85 7.03
N GLY A 280 30.40 0.42 7.18
CA GLY A 280 30.76 -0.81 7.91
C GLY A 280 30.28 -2.11 7.28
N VAL A 281 29.89 -2.11 6.01
CA VAL A 281 29.44 -3.31 5.29
C VAL A 281 30.59 -4.30 5.16
N SER A 282 30.40 -5.53 5.66
CA SER A 282 31.34 -6.63 5.45
C SER A 282 30.66 -7.97 5.66
N VAL A 283 31.18 -9.03 5.03
CA VAL A 283 30.73 -10.42 5.25
C VAL A 283 30.82 -10.79 6.73
N ALA A 284 31.92 -10.42 7.40
CA ALA A 284 32.11 -10.69 8.82
C ALA A 284 31.02 -10.06 9.70
N ASN A 285 30.55 -8.85 9.36
CA ASN A 285 29.46 -8.22 10.09
C ASN A 285 28.12 -8.91 9.81
N LEU A 286 27.84 -9.30 8.57
CA LEU A 286 26.62 -10.07 8.24
C LEU A 286 26.58 -11.42 8.98
N GLU A 287 27.70 -12.15 9.01
CA GLU A 287 27.83 -13.43 9.74
C GLU A 287 27.63 -13.22 11.25
N ALA A 288 28.23 -12.18 11.83
CA ALA A 288 28.09 -11.86 13.24
C ALA A 288 26.65 -11.44 13.60
N ILE A 289 25.97 -10.70 12.71
CA ILE A 289 24.55 -10.34 12.85
C ILE A 289 23.69 -11.61 12.88
N ALA A 290 23.87 -12.51 11.91
CA ALA A 290 23.16 -13.79 11.88
C ALA A 290 23.41 -14.62 13.16
N GLN A 291 24.66 -14.68 13.63
CA GLN A 291 25.00 -15.40 14.84
C GLN A 291 24.30 -14.80 16.08
N ARG A 292 24.19 -13.47 16.18
CA ARG A 292 23.46 -12.81 17.26
C ARG A 292 21.98 -13.12 17.19
N ALA A 293 21.39 -13.06 16.00
CA ALA A 293 20.00 -13.36 15.77
C ALA A 293 19.63 -14.78 16.24
N VAL A 294 20.43 -15.78 15.87
CA VAL A 294 20.27 -17.17 16.35
C VAL A 294 20.40 -17.27 17.87
N THR A 295 21.39 -16.58 18.45
CA THR A 295 21.67 -16.62 19.90
C THR A 295 20.48 -16.09 20.72
N TYR A 296 19.84 -15.02 20.25
CA TYR A 296 18.75 -14.35 20.98
C TYR A 296 17.36 -14.73 20.47
N GLY A 297 17.26 -15.56 19.43
CA GLY A 297 15.97 -15.97 18.86
C GLY A 297 15.21 -14.82 18.20
N VAL A 298 15.92 -13.83 17.67
CA VAL A 298 15.34 -12.67 16.97
C VAL A 298 15.53 -12.79 15.47
N ARG A 299 14.72 -12.08 14.69
CA ARG A 299 14.89 -11.98 13.24
C ARG A 299 15.96 -10.92 12.91
N THR A 300 16.40 -10.87 11.65
CA THR A 300 17.28 -9.80 11.15
C THR A 300 16.62 -9.02 10.03
N ALA A 301 16.97 -7.74 9.91
CA ALA A 301 16.44 -6.90 8.85
C ALA A 301 17.41 -5.80 8.44
N MET A 302 17.52 -5.56 7.13
CA MET A 302 18.18 -4.36 6.59
C MET A 302 17.08 -3.38 6.21
N LEU A 303 16.93 -2.31 6.99
CA LEU A 303 15.73 -1.46 6.90
C LEU A 303 16.00 -0.10 6.25
N GLU A 304 17.22 0.16 5.78
CA GLU A 304 17.50 1.36 5.01
C GLU A 304 18.86 1.32 4.31
N HIS A 305 18.87 1.65 3.02
CA HIS A 305 20.05 2.12 2.30
C HIS A 305 19.67 2.69 0.92
N ILE A 306 19.98 3.97 0.71
CA ILE A 306 19.92 4.58 -0.63
C ILE A 306 20.93 3.88 -1.56
N GLY A 307 20.45 3.45 -2.72
CA GLY A 307 21.31 2.86 -3.75
C GLY A 307 21.51 1.35 -3.64
N SER A 308 21.03 0.70 -2.57
CA SER A 308 21.08 -0.76 -2.48
C SER A 308 20.23 -1.44 -3.55
N GLY A 309 20.73 -2.57 -4.05
CA GLY A 309 20.09 -3.35 -5.09
C GLY A 309 19.96 -4.83 -4.72
N TYR A 310 19.68 -5.65 -5.73
CA TYR A 310 19.49 -7.08 -5.55
C TYR A 310 20.75 -7.82 -5.08
N ASP A 311 21.95 -7.28 -5.34
CA ASP A 311 23.20 -7.85 -4.85
C ASP A 311 23.28 -7.80 -3.33
N ASP A 312 23.00 -6.62 -2.75
CA ASP A 312 22.93 -6.42 -1.29
C ASP A 312 21.83 -7.28 -0.67
N LEU A 313 20.62 -7.26 -1.26
CA LEU A 313 19.51 -8.08 -0.80
C LEU A 313 19.88 -9.57 -0.79
N HIS A 314 20.55 -10.07 -1.82
CA HIS A 314 20.95 -11.47 -1.89
C HIS A 314 21.90 -11.83 -0.75
N ASP A 315 22.92 -11.00 -0.51
CA ASP A 315 23.90 -11.25 0.56
C ASP A 315 23.25 -11.13 1.95
N ASP A 316 22.34 -10.17 2.13
CA ASP A 316 21.56 -9.99 3.36
C ASP A 316 20.65 -11.19 3.65
N LEU A 317 20.02 -11.78 2.63
CA LEU A 317 19.20 -12.99 2.77
C LEU A 317 20.04 -14.25 3.01
N GLU A 318 21.17 -14.36 2.32
CA GLU A 318 22.03 -15.55 2.37
C GLU A 318 22.82 -15.64 3.67
N ILE A 319 23.49 -14.54 4.03
CA ILE A 319 24.51 -14.49 5.09
C ILE A 319 23.91 -13.99 6.40
N ALA A 320 23.25 -12.82 6.40
CA ALA A 320 22.65 -12.25 7.61
C ALA A 320 21.31 -12.90 7.98
N GLY A 321 20.73 -13.70 7.09
CA GLY A 321 19.48 -14.39 7.32
C GLY A 321 18.27 -13.46 7.42
N ASN A 322 18.30 -12.33 6.69
CA ASN A 322 17.26 -11.30 6.82
C ASN A 322 15.85 -11.85 6.55
N SER A 323 14.93 -11.50 7.45
CA SER A 323 13.50 -11.77 7.37
C SER A 323 12.73 -10.61 6.75
N ALA A 324 13.27 -9.40 6.80
CA ALA A 324 12.71 -8.24 6.14
C ALA A 324 13.80 -7.38 5.51
N TRP A 325 13.42 -6.62 4.48
CA TRP A 325 14.36 -5.79 3.75
C TRP A 325 13.68 -4.56 3.15
N GLN A 326 14.34 -3.42 3.25
CA GLN A 326 13.95 -2.14 2.66
C GLN A 326 15.15 -1.49 1.96
N GLN A 327 14.89 -0.84 0.82
CA GLN A 327 15.81 0.13 0.24
C GLN A 327 15.62 1.49 0.94
N PHE A 328 14.66 2.31 0.51
CA PHE A 328 14.38 3.60 1.13
C PHE A 328 12.88 3.96 1.02
N THR A 329 12.53 4.95 0.19
CA THR A 329 11.12 5.39 0.03
C THR A 329 10.35 4.56 -1.00
N LEU A 330 9.03 4.58 -0.92
CA LEU A 330 8.19 3.92 -1.91
C LEU A 330 8.26 4.64 -3.26
N ALA A 331 8.09 5.95 -3.26
CA ALA A 331 8.17 6.76 -4.46
C ALA A 331 8.55 8.20 -4.17
N PHE A 332 9.19 8.86 -5.13
CA PHE A 332 9.47 10.30 -5.03
C PHE A 332 9.57 10.97 -6.42
N CYS A 333 9.41 12.29 -6.46
CA CYS A 333 9.52 13.09 -7.69
C CYS A 333 10.99 13.33 -8.05
N LEU A 334 11.57 12.32 -8.70
CA LEU A 334 12.97 12.28 -9.09
C LEU A 334 13.10 12.36 -10.61
N PRO A 335 14.04 13.16 -11.14
CA PRO A 335 14.30 13.21 -12.58
C PRO A 335 15.00 11.96 -13.12
N ALA A 336 15.65 11.17 -12.25
CA ALA A 336 16.36 9.93 -12.58
C ALA A 336 16.52 9.05 -11.32
N ASP A 337 16.86 7.77 -11.51
CA ASP A 337 17.04 6.81 -10.40
C ASP A 337 18.37 7.07 -9.69
N ASP A 338 18.29 7.64 -8.49
CA ASP A 338 19.41 7.82 -7.56
C ASP A 338 19.47 6.74 -6.46
N GLY A 339 18.54 5.79 -6.48
CA GLY A 339 18.42 4.71 -5.51
C GLY A 339 17.66 5.06 -4.23
N SER A 340 17.01 6.23 -4.15
CA SER A 340 16.25 6.65 -2.97
C SER A 340 14.76 6.27 -3.01
N ALA A 341 14.27 5.67 -4.10
CA ALA A 341 12.87 5.29 -4.22
C ALA A 341 12.68 4.06 -5.12
N TYR A 342 11.65 3.26 -4.82
CA TYR A 342 11.26 2.15 -5.71
C TYR A 342 10.63 2.64 -7.02
N TYR A 343 9.91 3.74 -6.97
CA TYR A 343 9.25 4.37 -8.11
C TYR A 343 9.60 5.85 -8.25
N LEU A 344 9.78 6.31 -9.48
CA LEU A 344 9.99 7.69 -9.84
C LEU A 344 8.69 8.31 -10.34
N ILE A 345 8.39 9.52 -9.86
CA ILE A 345 7.26 10.33 -10.30
C ILE A 345 7.76 11.45 -11.22
N GLY A 346 7.29 11.46 -12.46
CA GLY A 346 7.70 12.46 -13.47
C GLY A 346 7.40 13.90 -13.05
N THR A 347 8.38 14.81 -13.21
CA THR A 347 8.34 16.20 -12.71
C THR A 347 7.51 17.18 -13.57
N GLY A 348 6.49 16.71 -14.30
CA GLY A 348 5.63 17.57 -15.13
C GLY A 348 4.33 16.89 -15.55
N ALA A 349 4.43 15.67 -16.08
CA ALA A 349 3.34 14.72 -16.14
C ALA A 349 3.64 13.61 -15.11
N PRO A 350 2.74 13.31 -14.16
CA PRO A 350 3.03 12.42 -13.05
C PRO A 350 2.96 10.95 -13.48
N THR A 351 3.88 10.55 -14.36
CA THR A 351 4.04 9.14 -14.77
C THR A 351 4.71 8.37 -13.64
N VAL A 352 4.18 7.20 -13.31
CA VAL A 352 4.81 6.26 -12.36
C VAL A 352 5.78 5.36 -13.12
N THR A 353 7.08 5.55 -12.86
CA THR A 353 8.15 4.77 -13.49
C THR A 353 8.82 3.88 -12.45
N GLU A 354 8.97 2.59 -12.72
CA GLU A 354 9.75 1.70 -11.85
C GLU A 354 11.24 2.03 -11.95
N ALA A 355 11.92 2.16 -10.81
CA ALA A 355 13.34 2.46 -10.77
C ALA A 355 14.21 1.31 -11.31
N ASP A 356 15.40 1.63 -11.83
CA ASP A 356 16.23 0.67 -12.54
C ASP A 356 16.63 -0.51 -11.65
N ARG A 357 16.92 -0.24 -10.38
CA ARG A 357 17.24 -1.24 -9.34
C ARG A 357 16.02 -2.08 -8.95
N THR A 358 14.86 -1.45 -8.86
CA THR A 358 13.58 -2.10 -8.47
C THR A 358 13.22 -3.26 -9.38
N ARG A 359 13.52 -3.18 -10.68
CA ARG A 359 13.27 -4.25 -11.65
C ARG A 359 13.95 -5.57 -11.29
N PHE A 360 15.11 -5.50 -10.63
CA PHE A 360 15.83 -6.67 -10.13
C PHE A 360 15.26 -7.12 -8.76
N LEU A 361 14.96 -6.17 -7.87
CA LEU A 361 14.33 -6.46 -6.58
C LEU A 361 12.96 -7.13 -6.73
N ARG A 362 12.19 -6.79 -7.76
CA ARG A 362 10.93 -7.45 -8.13
C ARG A 362 11.07 -8.98 -8.21
N GLN A 363 12.20 -9.49 -8.69
CA GLN A 363 12.43 -10.94 -8.79
C GLN A 363 12.42 -11.64 -7.42
N TYR A 364 12.71 -10.90 -6.35
CA TYR A 364 12.59 -11.38 -4.97
C TYR A 364 11.21 -11.03 -4.43
N PHE A 365 10.85 -9.76 -4.45
CA PHE A 365 9.70 -9.23 -3.72
C PHE A 365 8.36 -9.80 -4.18
N HIS A 366 8.22 -10.00 -5.49
CA HIS A 366 6.98 -10.46 -6.09
C HIS A 366 6.76 -11.96 -5.89
N TYR A 367 7.83 -12.74 -6.02
CA TYR A 367 7.75 -14.21 -6.02
C TYR A 367 7.92 -14.82 -4.63
N VAL A 368 8.74 -14.24 -3.76
CA VAL A 368 8.93 -14.69 -2.38
C VAL A 368 7.97 -13.91 -1.49
N ARG A 369 6.95 -14.56 -0.93
CA ARG A 369 5.87 -13.87 -0.21
C ARG A 369 6.14 -13.79 1.29
N ALA A 370 5.45 -12.89 1.99
CA ALA A 370 5.39 -12.93 3.45
C ALA A 370 4.94 -14.33 3.92
N GLY A 371 5.64 -14.86 4.93
CA GLY A 371 5.49 -16.23 5.42
C GLY A 371 6.33 -17.27 4.66
N ALA A 372 7.06 -16.90 3.60
CA ALA A 372 7.93 -17.85 2.90
C ALA A 372 9.11 -18.28 3.78
N VAL A 373 9.44 -19.57 3.78
CA VAL A 373 10.57 -20.12 4.52
C VAL A 373 11.74 -20.33 3.57
N ARG A 374 12.92 -19.78 3.90
CA ARG A 374 14.13 -20.02 3.10
C ARG A 374 14.58 -21.47 3.24
N LEU A 375 14.91 -22.09 2.12
CA LEU A 375 15.39 -23.47 1.99
C LEU A 375 16.88 -23.49 1.65
N ALA A 376 17.53 -24.61 1.91
CA ALA A 376 18.90 -24.82 1.43
C ALA A 376 18.92 -24.96 -0.09
N ALA A 377 19.88 -24.27 -0.70
CA ALA A 377 20.20 -24.37 -2.10
C ALA A 377 21.71 -24.34 -2.28
N SER A 378 22.21 -25.12 -3.24
CA SER A 378 23.64 -25.18 -3.57
C SER A 378 23.83 -25.13 -5.08
N THR A 379 25.00 -24.67 -5.52
CA THR A 379 25.36 -24.56 -6.95
C THR A 379 26.72 -25.21 -7.20
N SER A 380 26.91 -25.78 -8.39
CA SER A 380 28.22 -26.24 -8.86
C SER A 380 29.09 -25.11 -9.43
N ASP A 381 28.52 -23.92 -9.65
CA ASP A 381 29.17 -22.77 -10.27
C ASP A 381 28.74 -21.48 -9.56
N GLY A 382 29.69 -20.82 -8.90
CA GLY A 382 29.48 -19.56 -8.17
C GLY A 382 29.09 -18.38 -9.07
N THR A 383 29.08 -18.54 -10.39
CA THR A 383 28.47 -17.59 -11.33
C THR A 383 26.95 -17.48 -11.11
N PHE A 384 26.31 -18.53 -10.59
CA PHE A 384 24.87 -18.62 -10.36
C PHE A 384 24.61 -18.94 -8.89
N SER A 385 24.38 -17.90 -8.08
CA SER A 385 24.12 -18.03 -6.63
C SER A 385 22.62 -18.20 -6.36
N PRO A 386 22.15 -19.35 -5.86
CA PRO A 386 20.73 -19.61 -5.65
C PRO A 386 20.27 -19.33 -4.21
N LEU A 387 19.07 -18.78 -4.07
CA LEU A 387 18.28 -18.81 -2.85
C LEU A 387 16.92 -19.44 -3.15
N ALA A 388 16.56 -20.45 -2.36
CA ALA A 388 15.28 -21.14 -2.51
C ALA A 388 14.33 -20.82 -1.35
N PHE A 389 13.03 -20.79 -1.63
CA PHE A 389 11.99 -20.44 -0.67
C PHE A 389 10.76 -21.32 -0.88
N ALA A 390 10.16 -21.79 0.21
CA ALA A 390 8.81 -22.37 0.22
C ALA A 390 7.81 -21.30 0.62
N ASN A 391 6.96 -20.86 -0.32
CA ASN A 391 5.83 -19.99 -0.01
C ASN A 391 4.77 -20.74 0.80
N SER A 392 3.95 -19.99 1.55
CA SER A 392 2.88 -20.54 2.39
C SER A 392 1.75 -21.22 1.60
N ASP A 393 1.65 -20.98 0.29
CA ASP A 393 0.74 -21.66 -0.62
C ASP A 393 1.30 -22.99 -1.16
N GLY A 394 2.49 -23.40 -0.70
CA GLY A 394 3.19 -24.62 -1.12
C GLY A 394 4.06 -24.44 -2.36
N GLY A 395 4.07 -23.26 -2.98
CA GLY A 395 4.92 -22.95 -4.13
C GLY A 395 6.40 -22.85 -3.76
N THR A 396 7.28 -23.55 -4.48
CA THR A 396 8.74 -23.39 -4.30
C THR A 396 9.28 -22.38 -5.31
N VAL A 397 10.01 -21.37 -4.81
CA VAL A 397 10.67 -20.33 -5.62
C VAL A 397 12.17 -20.48 -5.48
N VAL A 398 12.91 -20.37 -6.59
CA VAL A 398 14.37 -20.34 -6.60
C VAL A 398 14.81 -19.07 -7.32
N VAL A 399 15.36 -18.11 -6.57
CA VAL A 399 15.92 -16.86 -7.12
C VAL A 399 17.42 -17.05 -7.28
N ILE A 400 17.95 -16.73 -8.45
CA ILE A 400 19.34 -16.98 -8.83
C ILE A 400 19.98 -15.64 -9.21
N LYS A 401 20.92 -15.17 -8.39
CA LYS A 401 21.82 -14.06 -8.72
C LYS A 401 22.87 -14.58 -9.69
N ALA A 402 22.88 -14.04 -10.92
CA ALA A 402 23.74 -14.48 -12.00
C ALA A 402 24.75 -13.39 -12.36
N ASN A 403 26.05 -13.68 -12.25
CA ASN A 403 27.14 -12.76 -12.61
C ASN A 403 27.46 -12.76 -14.12
N ALA A 404 26.89 -13.69 -14.88
CA ALA A 404 27.01 -13.77 -16.34
C ALA A 404 25.79 -14.48 -16.95
N GLY A 405 25.70 -14.47 -18.28
CA GLY A 405 24.73 -15.28 -19.00
C GLY A 405 25.11 -16.77 -18.99
N GLY A 406 24.11 -17.64 -19.02
CA GLY A 406 24.30 -19.09 -19.12
C GLY A 406 23.04 -19.89 -18.80
N THR A 407 23.21 -21.21 -18.72
CA THR A 407 22.14 -22.18 -18.46
C THR A 407 22.36 -22.83 -17.10
N VAL A 408 21.27 -22.98 -16.35
CA VAL A 408 21.22 -23.69 -15.07
C VAL A 408 20.26 -24.87 -15.18
N THR A 409 20.58 -25.96 -14.48
CA THR A 409 19.70 -27.11 -14.27
C THR A 409 19.39 -27.21 -12.78
N VAL A 410 18.13 -27.06 -12.41
CA VAL A 410 17.67 -27.06 -11.01
C VAL A 410 17.02 -28.39 -10.66
N ALA A 411 17.57 -29.06 -9.65
CA ALA A 411 17.05 -30.29 -9.07
C ALA A 411 16.49 -30.06 -7.67
N GLY A 412 15.71 -31.02 -7.16
CA GLY A 412 15.15 -30.97 -5.79
C GLY A 412 13.85 -30.16 -5.65
N LEU A 413 13.29 -29.68 -6.77
CA LEU A 413 11.97 -29.06 -6.79
C LEU A 413 10.88 -30.11 -6.49
N PRO A 414 9.87 -29.79 -5.66
CA PRO A 414 8.65 -30.60 -5.58
C PRO A 414 8.00 -30.77 -6.95
N ALA A 415 7.36 -31.91 -7.20
CA ALA A 415 6.65 -32.11 -8.46
C ALA A 415 5.57 -31.06 -8.67
N GLY A 416 5.50 -30.51 -9.88
CA GLY A 416 4.60 -29.42 -10.20
C GLY A 416 4.93 -28.78 -11.54
N THR A 417 4.13 -27.77 -11.89
CA THR A 417 4.44 -26.91 -13.04
C THR A 417 5.22 -25.71 -12.56
N TYR A 418 6.30 -25.38 -13.25
CA TYR A 418 7.16 -24.23 -13.00
C TYR A 418 7.32 -23.41 -14.27
N THR A 419 7.69 -22.15 -14.11
CA THR A 419 8.20 -21.30 -15.19
C THR A 419 9.40 -20.53 -14.66
N SER A 420 10.16 -19.93 -15.56
CA SER A 420 11.27 -19.06 -15.22
C SER A 420 11.01 -17.63 -15.66
N THR A 421 11.45 -16.66 -14.90
CA THR A 421 11.43 -15.25 -15.27
C THR A 421 12.82 -14.66 -15.06
N TYR A 422 13.32 -13.80 -15.94
CA TYR A 422 14.60 -13.11 -15.71
C TYR A 422 14.53 -11.60 -15.89
N THR A 423 15.43 -10.91 -15.20
CA THR A 423 15.74 -9.48 -15.39
C THR A 423 17.25 -9.33 -15.61
N THR A 424 17.63 -8.58 -16.64
CA THR A 424 19.01 -8.14 -16.92
C THR A 424 19.04 -6.63 -17.12
N ALA A 425 20.21 -6.03 -17.34
CA ALA A 425 20.31 -4.61 -17.68
C ALA A 425 19.51 -4.22 -18.95
N ALA A 426 19.30 -5.15 -19.88
CA ALA A 426 18.64 -4.89 -21.16
C ALA A 426 17.17 -5.34 -21.21
N ALA A 427 16.70 -6.12 -20.22
CA ALA A 427 15.39 -6.74 -20.26
C ALA A 427 14.80 -6.90 -18.86
N THR A 428 13.49 -6.74 -18.72
CA THR A 428 12.80 -6.81 -17.43
C THR A 428 11.70 -7.87 -17.48
N ALA A 429 11.68 -8.74 -16.46
CA ALA A 429 10.63 -9.75 -16.27
C ALA A 429 10.32 -10.59 -17.54
N VAL A 430 11.35 -11.06 -18.23
CA VAL A 430 11.16 -11.92 -19.42
C VAL A 430 10.79 -13.33 -18.97
N HIS A 431 9.61 -13.79 -19.37
CA HIS A 431 9.09 -15.10 -19.00
C HIS A 431 9.53 -16.20 -19.97
N GLY A 432 9.93 -17.33 -19.41
CA GLY A 432 10.18 -18.58 -20.10
C GLY A 432 8.91 -19.43 -20.26
N PRO A 433 9.04 -20.59 -20.94
CA PRO A 433 7.95 -21.54 -21.07
C PRO A 433 7.63 -22.21 -19.73
N GLN A 434 6.38 -22.67 -19.58
CA GLN A 434 6.00 -23.54 -18.47
C GLN A 434 6.58 -24.95 -18.67
N VAL A 435 7.10 -25.54 -17.60
CA VAL A 435 7.73 -26.86 -17.56
C VAL A 435 7.08 -27.67 -16.44
N VAL A 436 6.65 -28.90 -16.74
CA VAL A 436 6.18 -29.84 -15.73
C VAL A 436 7.37 -30.63 -15.21
N VAL A 437 7.67 -30.47 -13.92
CA VAL A 437 8.73 -31.19 -13.21
C VAL A 437 8.11 -32.40 -12.50
N PRO A 438 8.46 -33.64 -12.89
CA PRO A 438 8.00 -34.84 -12.18
C PRO A 438 8.73 -35.01 -10.84
N ASN A 439 8.28 -35.96 -10.01
CA ASN A 439 8.99 -36.31 -8.77
C ASN A 439 10.44 -36.73 -9.07
N GLY A 440 11.40 -36.06 -8.43
CA GLY A 440 12.83 -36.28 -8.68
C GLY A 440 13.33 -35.76 -10.04
N GLY A 441 12.52 -35.00 -10.77
CA GLY A 441 12.89 -34.36 -12.03
C GLY A 441 13.73 -33.10 -11.83
N THR A 442 14.12 -32.50 -12.96
CA THR A 442 14.87 -31.25 -13.00
C THR A 442 14.18 -30.24 -13.90
N MET A 443 14.53 -28.96 -13.73
CA MET A 443 14.13 -27.88 -14.62
C MET A 443 15.37 -27.16 -15.15
N ASP A 444 15.44 -27.02 -16.47
CA ASP A 444 16.44 -26.17 -17.11
C ASP A 444 15.91 -24.75 -17.29
N ALA A 445 16.76 -23.77 -17.05
CA ALA A 445 16.49 -22.36 -17.29
C ALA A 445 17.75 -21.65 -17.76
N ALA A 446 17.60 -20.51 -18.43
CA ALA A 446 18.73 -19.74 -18.94
C ALA A 446 18.51 -18.24 -18.80
N ILE A 447 19.61 -17.52 -18.64
CA ILE A 447 19.65 -16.05 -18.62
C ILE A 447 20.71 -15.57 -19.62
N PRO A 448 20.44 -14.56 -20.45
CA PRO A 448 21.36 -14.19 -21.54
C PRO A 448 22.56 -13.34 -21.10
N ALA A 449 22.50 -12.74 -19.91
CA ALA A 449 23.54 -11.87 -19.34
C ALA A 449 23.44 -11.85 -17.81
N ALA A 450 24.32 -11.09 -17.15
CA ALA A 450 24.23 -10.87 -15.71
C ALA A 450 22.88 -10.26 -15.30
N GLY A 451 22.38 -10.66 -14.13
CA GLY A 451 21.10 -10.22 -13.59
C GLY A 451 20.51 -11.24 -12.62
N VAL A 452 19.17 -11.34 -12.62
CA VAL A 452 18.44 -12.25 -11.73
C VAL A 452 17.51 -13.15 -12.55
N LEU A 453 17.61 -14.46 -12.31
CA LEU A 453 16.75 -15.49 -12.88
C LEU A 453 15.95 -16.13 -11.74
N THR A 454 14.63 -16.20 -11.88
CA THR A 454 13.74 -16.78 -10.87
C THR A 454 12.96 -17.93 -11.46
N ILE A 455 13.01 -19.09 -10.82
CA ILE A 455 12.12 -20.21 -11.10
C ILE A 455 11.01 -20.19 -10.06
N HIS A 456 9.76 -20.26 -10.52
CA HIS A 456 8.59 -20.19 -9.65
C HIS A 456 7.41 -20.95 -10.27
N PRO A 457 6.39 -21.34 -9.49
CA PRO A 457 5.16 -21.87 -10.05
C PRO A 457 4.51 -20.81 -10.95
N PRO A 458 3.84 -21.19 -12.05
CA PRO A 458 3.05 -20.25 -12.81
C PRO A 458 2.04 -19.58 -11.90
N GLU A 459 1.93 -18.27 -12.05
CA GLU A 459 0.82 -17.55 -11.43
C GLU A 459 -0.49 -18.14 -11.96
N ALA A 460 -1.45 -18.39 -11.06
CA ALA A 460 -2.74 -18.94 -11.46
C ALA A 460 -3.34 -18.10 -12.59
N ALA A 461 -3.88 -18.74 -13.65
CA ALA A 461 -4.57 -18.03 -14.72
C ALA A 461 -5.76 -17.25 -14.12
N GLY A 462 -5.56 -15.94 -13.90
CA GLY A 462 -6.39 -15.08 -13.06
C GLY A 462 -5.60 -14.13 -12.14
N SER A 463 -4.28 -14.36 -11.99
CA SER A 463 -3.36 -13.56 -11.16
C SER A 463 -2.59 -12.50 -11.95
N THR A 464 -2.66 -12.49 -13.29
CA THR A 464 -2.39 -11.28 -14.07
C THR A 464 -3.59 -10.35 -13.96
N THR A 465 -3.83 -9.86 -12.77
CA THR A 465 -4.59 -8.64 -12.63
C THR A 465 -3.68 -7.51 -13.10
N THR A 466 -3.70 -7.22 -14.41
CA THR A 466 -4.05 -5.85 -14.81
C THR A 466 -5.45 -5.54 -14.29
N THR A 467 -5.63 -5.61 -12.98
CA THR A 467 -6.55 -4.70 -12.33
C THR A 467 -5.76 -3.40 -12.35
N THR A 468 -6.09 -2.53 -13.30
CA THR A 468 -6.59 -1.24 -12.81
C THR A 468 -7.49 -1.62 -11.64
N LEU A 469 -7.08 -1.36 -10.40
CA LEU A 469 -7.99 -1.57 -9.28
C LEU A 469 -9.38 -1.09 -9.74
N PRO A 470 -10.44 -1.88 -9.57
CA PRO A 470 -11.76 -1.27 -9.63
C PRO A 470 -11.68 -0.06 -8.68
N PRO A 471 -12.10 1.13 -9.11
CA PRO A 471 -12.09 2.31 -8.25
C PRO A 471 -12.62 1.93 -6.87
N PRO A 472 -12.12 2.54 -5.78
CA PRO A 472 -12.30 2.09 -4.39
C PRO A 472 -13.68 1.46 -4.20
N GLY A 473 -13.66 0.15 -3.91
CA GLY A 473 -14.72 -0.79 -4.26
C GLY A 473 -16.16 -0.34 -3.96
N ASP A 474 -17.08 -0.88 -4.76
CA ASP A 474 -18.53 -0.69 -4.65
C ASP A 474 -19.02 -0.63 -3.19
N LEU A 475 -19.51 0.55 -2.79
CA LEU A 475 -20.23 0.69 -1.53
C LEU A 475 -21.62 0.04 -1.67
N LEU A 476 -21.76 -1.20 -1.22
CA LEU A 476 -23.04 -1.89 -1.09
C LEU A 476 -23.83 -1.29 0.08
N ALA A 477 -24.71 -0.34 -0.19
CA ALA A 477 -25.42 0.43 0.81
C ALA A 477 -26.87 -0.07 1.01
N GLU A 478 -27.37 0.10 2.22
CA GLU A 478 -28.77 -0.17 2.56
C GLU A 478 -29.69 0.91 1.98
N GLY A 479 -30.74 0.48 1.29
CA GLY A 479 -31.78 1.35 0.76
C GLY A 479 -32.73 1.85 1.85
N ARG A 480 -32.41 3.00 2.47
CA ARG A 480 -33.21 3.56 3.58
C ARG A 480 -34.55 4.13 3.13
N MET A 481 -34.61 4.76 1.96
CA MET A 481 -35.85 5.32 1.44
C MET A 481 -35.78 5.52 -0.07
N PHE A 482 -36.85 5.16 -0.77
CA PHE A 482 -37.08 5.53 -2.16
C PHE A 482 -38.50 6.07 -2.32
N VAL A 483 -38.64 7.14 -3.10
CA VAL A 483 -39.93 7.73 -3.48
C VAL A 483 -39.87 8.13 -4.95
N LEU A 484 -40.72 7.53 -5.77
CA LEU A 484 -41.00 7.99 -7.13
C LEU A 484 -42.48 8.31 -7.23
N LYS A 485 -42.80 9.57 -7.57
CA LYS A 485 -44.17 10.08 -7.63
C LYS A 485 -44.52 10.53 -9.05
N ASN A 486 -45.59 9.95 -9.59
CA ASN A 486 -46.25 10.36 -10.81
C ASN A 486 -47.44 11.28 -10.48
N PRO A 487 -47.53 12.50 -11.04
CA PRO A 487 -48.68 13.38 -10.84
C PRO A 487 -49.97 12.79 -11.42
N LYS A 488 -51.13 13.34 -11.03
CA LYS A 488 -52.45 12.85 -11.49
C LYS A 488 -52.63 12.93 -13.02
N ASP A 489 -52.06 13.95 -13.67
CA ASP A 489 -52.10 14.12 -15.13
C ASP A 489 -50.94 13.44 -15.86
N THR A 490 -50.11 12.67 -15.14
CA THR A 490 -48.98 11.89 -15.66
C THR A 490 -47.84 12.68 -16.31
N ASP A 491 -47.87 14.01 -16.25
CA ASP A 491 -46.87 14.90 -16.82
C ASP A 491 -45.46 14.64 -16.24
N PRO A 492 -44.48 14.21 -17.06
CA PRO A 492 -43.13 13.89 -16.60
C PRO A 492 -42.38 15.11 -16.04
N SER A 493 -42.78 16.34 -16.38
CA SER A 493 -42.20 17.57 -15.83
C SER A 493 -42.59 17.83 -14.37
N ARG A 494 -43.60 17.13 -13.85
CA ARG A 494 -44.08 17.27 -12.47
C ARG A 494 -43.83 16.01 -11.63
N ARG A 495 -43.06 15.06 -12.16
CA ARG A 495 -42.58 13.88 -11.44
C ARG A 495 -41.50 14.25 -10.43
N ARG A 496 -41.38 13.42 -9.39
CA ARG A 496 -40.42 13.62 -8.30
C ARG A 496 -39.80 12.31 -7.89
N LEU A 497 -38.48 12.35 -7.71
CA LEU A 497 -37.67 11.25 -7.21
C LEU A 497 -36.91 11.67 -5.95
N VAL A 498 -36.91 10.81 -4.92
CA VAL A 498 -36.09 10.97 -3.72
C VAL A 498 -35.53 9.62 -3.33
N LEU A 499 -34.22 9.55 -3.09
CA LEU A 499 -33.58 8.37 -2.52
C LEU A 499 -32.71 8.73 -1.32
N ARG A 500 -32.55 7.77 -0.42
CA ARG A 500 -31.63 7.81 0.72
C ARG A 500 -30.99 6.46 0.89
N VAL A 501 -29.67 6.45 1.03
CA VAL A 501 -28.87 5.27 1.29
C VAL A 501 -28.01 5.49 2.52
N ASP A 502 -27.66 4.40 3.19
CA ASP A 502 -26.80 4.37 4.37
C ASP A 502 -25.91 3.14 4.28
N SER A 503 -24.61 3.28 4.56
CA SER A 503 -23.63 2.21 4.39
C SER A 503 -23.77 1.01 5.34
N GLY A 504 -24.71 1.02 6.29
CA GLY A 504 -24.86 -0.10 7.24
C GLY A 504 -23.80 -0.15 8.35
N GLY A 505 -22.58 0.30 8.07
CA GLY A 505 -21.44 0.43 8.99
C GLY A 505 -20.42 1.48 8.50
N PRO A 506 -19.26 1.62 9.16
CA PRO A 506 -18.17 2.45 8.67
C PRO A 506 -17.81 2.09 7.22
N ALA A 507 -17.67 3.08 6.35
CA ALA A 507 -17.37 2.86 4.94
C ALA A 507 -16.67 4.07 4.33
N GLN A 508 -16.17 3.89 3.11
CA GLN A 508 -15.63 4.95 2.26
C GLN A 508 -16.36 4.97 0.92
N LEU A 509 -16.44 6.16 0.32
CA LEU A 509 -16.88 6.37 -1.05
C LEU A 509 -15.85 7.29 -1.67
N GLY A 510 -14.94 6.75 -2.47
CA GLY A 510 -13.77 7.48 -2.95
C GLY A 510 -14.10 8.54 -4.01
N GLY A 511 -13.17 9.48 -4.21
CA GLY A 511 -13.25 10.55 -5.20
C GLY A 511 -13.84 11.86 -4.68
N ASP A 512 -13.56 12.95 -5.41
CA ASP A 512 -14.06 14.29 -5.11
C ASP A 512 -15.01 14.79 -6.23
N PRO A 513 -16.33 14.89 -5.97
CA PRO A 513 -17.29 15.32 -6.97
C PRO A 513 -17.21 16.83 -7.25
N THR A 514 -16.49 17.63 -6.46
CA THR A 514 -16.20 19.04 -6.77
C THR A 514 -15.19 19.18 -7.91
N VAL A 515 -14.38 18.14 -8.16
CA VAL A 515 -13.42 18.09 -9.26
C VAL A 515 -14.05 17.39 -10.47
N ALA A 516 -14.57 16.18 -10.27
CA ALA A 516 -14.95 15.30 -11.38
C ALA A 516 -16.46 15.26 -11.67
N GLY A 517 -17.29 15.77 -10.76
CA GLY A 517 -18.74 15.58 -10.82
C GLY A 517 -19.17 14.19 -10.37
N ALA A 518 -20.44 13.88 -10.57
CA ALA A 518 -21.03 12.61 -10.19
C ALA A 518 -22.22 12.27 -11.09
N ALA A 519 -22.59 10.99 -11.14
CA ALA A 519 -23.76 10.51 -11.87
C ALA A 519 -24.65 9.65 -10.97
N LEU A 520 -25.95 9.60 -11.29
CA LEU A 520 -26.92 8.72 -10.64
C LEU A 520 -27.69 7.94 -11.71
N ASN A 521 -27.51 6.62 -11.74
CA ASN A 521 -28.34 5.70 -12.52
C ASN A 521 -29.45 5.14 -11.62
N VAL A 522 -30.71 5.22 -12.06
CA VAL A 522 -31.85 4.65 -11.32
C VAL A 522 -32.66 3.75 -12.23
N MET A 523 -32.87 2.52 -11.77
CA MET A 523 -33.72 1.53 -12.44
C MET A 523 -34.96 1.24 -11.59
N VAL A 524 -36.13 1.26 -12.22
CA VAL A 524 -37.43 0.90 -11.63
C VAL A 524 -38.12 -0.07 -12.56
N GLY A 525 -38.32 -1.32 -12.12
CA GLY A 525 -38.74 -2.39 -13.02
C GLY A 525 -37.71 -2.60 -14.14
N ALA A 526 -38.15 -2.55 -15.40
CA ALA A 526 -37.29 -2.70 -16.58
C ALA A 526 -36.78 -1.37 -17.17
N SER A 527 -37.10 -0.23 -16.56
CA SER A 527 -36.72 1.09 -17.06
C SER A 527 -35.60 1.67 -16.21
N ALA A 528 -34.54 2.16 -16.85
CA ALA A 528 -33.43 2.86 -16.21
C ALA A 528 -33.29 4.29 -16.77
N GLU A 529 -32.85 5.22 -15.94
CA GLU A 529 -32.62 6.61 -16.31
C GLU A 529 -31.39 7.16 -15.56
N CYS A 530 -30.56 7.90 -16.28
CA CYS A 530 -29.32 8.50 -15.79
C CYS A 530 -29.47 9.99 -15.53
N TYR A 531 -28.83 10.45 -14.44
CA TYR A 531 -28.83 11.84 -14.04
C TYR A 531 -27.41 12.32 -13.72
N GLU A 532 -26.86 13.12 -14.63
CA GLU A 532 -25.57 13.76 -14.44
C GLU A 532 -25.65 14.92 -13.43
N MET A 533 -24.62 15.06 -12.62
CA MET A 533 -24.40 16.12 -11.63
C MET A 533 -22.99 16.69 -11.84
N PRO A 534 -22.81 17.67 -12.74
CA PRO A 534 -21.49 18.20 -13.08
C PRO A 534 -20.78 18.82 -11.87
N ALA A 535 -19.44 18.80 -11.91
CA ALA A 535 -18.55 19.34 -10.87
C ALA A 535 -18.95 20.74 -10.39
N ALA A 536 -19.34 21.63 -11.32
CA ALA A 536 -19.74 23.00 -11.04
C ALA A 536 -20.95 23.15 -10.07
N GLY A 537 -21.74 22.09 -9.86
CA GLY A 537 -22.83 22.11 -8.89
C GLY A 537 -22.45 21.57 -7.51
N TRP A 538 -21.25 21.02 -7.35
CA TRP A 538 -20.77 20.44 -6.09
C TRP A 538 -20.00 21.46 -5.25
N SER A 539 -20.06 21.26 -3.93
CA SER A 539 -19.37 22.08 -2.93
C SER A 539 -19.08 21.25 -1.69
N ILE A 540 -18.02 21.58 -0.96
CA ILE A 540 -17.72 20.96 0.34
C ILE A 540 -18.83 21.28 1.34
N ALA A 541 -19.24 20.29 2.12
CA ALA A 541 -20.31 20.39 3.11
C ALA A 541 -19.78 20.12 4.53
N GLY A 542 -18.99 21.07 5.06
CA GLY A 542 -18.22 20.91 6.29
C GLY A 542 -17.02 19.98 6.08
N SER A 543 -16.36 19.52 7.16
CA SER A 543 -15.15 18.67 7.06
C SER A 543 -15.42 17.20 6.68
N ARG A 544 -16.68 16.82 6.39
CA ARG A 544 -17.09 15.39 6.30
C ARG A 544 -18.07 15.10 5.19
N GLY A 545 -18.02 15.81 4.07
CA GLY A 545 -18.83 15.45 2.90
C GLY A 545 -19.02 16.53 1.86
N TYR A 546 -19.91 16.25 0.91
CA TYR A 546 -20.15 17.04 -0.29
C TYR A 546 -21.62 17.33 -0.49
N ARG A 547 -21.94 18.50 -1.04
CA ARG A 547 -23.30 18.90 -1.37
C ARG A 547 -23.37 19.38 -2.80
N TYR A 548 -24.30 18.79 -3.55
CA TYR A 548 -24.71 19.26 -4.86
C TYR A 548 -25.91 20.21 -4.76
N ARG A 549 -25.83 21.31 -5.49
CA ARG A 549 -26.95 22.18 -5.84
C ARG A 549 -26.90 22.37 -7.35
N ARG A 550 -28.01 22.07 -8.02
CA ARG A 550 -28.13 22.25 -9.46
C ARG A 550 -27.72 23.68 -9.87
N PRO A 551 -26.75 23.85 -10.80
CA PRO A 551 -26.40 25.15 -11.36
C PRO A 551 -27.57 25.81 -12.10
N ALA A 552 -27.49 27.12 -12.32
CA ALA A 552 -28.50 27.84 -13.09
C ALA A 552 -28.49 27.49 -14.59
N ILE A 553 -27.38 26.94 -15.09
CA ILE A 553 -27.13 26.56 -16.48
C ILE A 553 -26.84 25.05 -16.50
N GLY A 554 -27.65 24.26 -17.21
CA GLY A 554 -27.52 22.79 -17.28
C GLY A 554 -28.75 22.03 -16.74
N GLY A 555 -29.35 21.21 -17.61
CA GLY A 555 -30.70 20.66 -17.47
C GLY A 555 -30.80 19.30 -16.78
N THR A 556 -30.21 19.09 -15.60
CA THR A 556 -30.43 17.83 -14.85
C THR A 556 -31.70 17.90 -13.97
N PRO A 557 -32.51 16.82 -13.90
CA PRO A 557 -33.62 16.72 -12.95
C PRO A 557 -33.16 16.75 -11.48
N VAL A 558 -31.90 16.42 -11.19
CA VAL A 558 -31.38 16.40 -9.82
C VAL A 558 -31.24 17.82 -9.29
N LYS A 559 -32.05 18.15 -8.28
CA LYS A 559 -32.05 19.46 -7.62
C LYS A 559 -30.96 19.56 -6.56
N ARG A 560 -30.80 18.50 -5.77
CA ARG A 560 -29.87 18.43 -4.63
C ARG A 560 -29.36 17.00 -4.42
N ALA A 561 -28.08 16.88 -4.12
CA ALA A 561 -27.48 15.68 -3.54
C ALA A 561 -26.66 16.05 -2.30
N LEU A 562 -26.51 15.12 -1.37
CA LEU A 562 -25.69 15.26 -0.18
C LEU A 562 -25.02 13.94 0.11
N ILE A 563 -23.69 13.94 0.14
CA ILE A 563 -22.83 12.85 0.62
C ILE A 563 -22.30 13.31 1.97
N ARG A 564 -22.43 12.48 3.01
CA ARG A 564 -21.93 12.83 4.35
C ARG A 564 -21.41 11.60 5.08
N ARG A 565 -20.22 11.74 5.66
CA ARG A 565 -19.67 10.81 6.64
C ARG A 565 -20.16 11.19 8.04
N SER A 566 -20.78 10.26 8.76
CA SER A 566 -21.16 10.47 10.16
C SER A 566 -19.95 10.31 11.09
N ARG A 567 -20.11 10.67 12.37
CA ARG A 567 -19.04 10.56 13.38
C ARG A 567 -18.53 9.13 13.57
N ASN A 568 -19.37 8.13 13.36
CA ASN A 568 -19.03 6.71 13.40
C ASN A 568 -18.65 6.15 12.02
N GLY A 569 -18.12 6.97 11.12
CA GLY A 569 -17.58 6.53 9.83
C GLY A 569 -18.58 6.08 8.76
N ARG A 570 -19.90 6.09 9.01
CA ARG A 570 -20.91 5.66 8.02
C ARG A 570 -21.07 6.69 6.91
N ILE A 571 -21.30 6.23 5.69
CA ILE A 571 -21.62 7.08 4.54
C ILE A 571 -23.14 7.17 4.39
N LYS A 572 -23.65 8.40 4.30
CA LYS A 572 -25.05 8.70 4.04
C LYS A 572 -25.16 9.51 2.75
N LEU A 573 -25.92 8.99 1.80
CA LEU A 573 -26.24 9.70 0.57
C LEU A 573 -27.73 9.99 0.47
N LYS A 574 -28.06 11.20 0.05
CA LYS A 574 -29.43 11.65 -0.21
C LYS A 574 -29.49 12.40 -1.53
N VAL A 575 -30.33 11.95 -2.44
CA VAL A 575 -30.59 12.64 -3.73
C VAL A 575 -32.05 13.05 -3.82
N THR A 576 -32.32 14.21 -4.40
CA THR A 576 -33.66 14.73 -4.67
C THR A 576 -33.70 15.32 -6.07
N ALA A 577 -34.60 14.80 -6.89
CA ALA A 577 -34.84 15.24 -8.26
C ALA A 577 -36.31 15.63 -8.50
N ASP A 578 -36.53 16.58 -9.40
CA ASP A 578 -37.84 17.00 -9.87
C ASP A 578 -37.83 17.29 -11.38
N GLY A 579 -38.94 16.96 -12.03
CA GLY A 579 -39.07 17.02 -13.49
C GLY A 579 -39.09 18.44 -14.08
N LYS A 580 -39.02 19.50 -13.26
CA LYS A 580 -39.33 20.87 -13.71
C LYS A 580 -38.33 21.42 -14.71
N THR A 581 -37.08 20.99 -14.61
CA THR A 581 -35.97 21.48 -15.43
C THR A 581 -35.62 20.51 -16.55
N ALA A 582 -35.77 19.21 -16.29
CA ALA A 582 -35.77 18.18 -17.32
C ALA A 582 -36.76 17.08 -16.89
N PRO A 583 -37.56 16.53 -17.81
CA PRO A 583 -38.54 15.50 -17.48
C PRO A 583 -37.88 14.28 -16.82
N ILE A 584 -38.54 13.70 -15.81
CA ILE A 584 -38.17 12.38 -15.28
C ILE A 584 -39.01 11.36 -16.03
N THR A 585 -38.38 10.48 -16.79
CA THR A 585 -39.10 9.51 -17.63
C THR A 585 -39.52 8.25 -16.85
N LEU A 586 -38.84 7.95 -15.74
CA LEU A 586 -39.22 6.84 -14.86
C LEU A 586 -40.66 6.94 -14.34
N LEU A 587 -41.34 5.78 -14.34
CA LEU A 587 -42.68 5.62 -13.81
C LEU A 587 -42.66 4.76 -12.53
N PRO A 588 -43.52 5.07 -11.53
CA PRO A 588 -43.78 4.15 -10.43
C PRO A 588 -44.22 2.80 -11.00
N PRO A 589 -43.68 1.68 -10.50
CA PRO A 589 -44.06 0.38 -11.00
C PRO A 589 -45.45 -0.03 -10.50
N GLY A 590 -45.95 -1.14 -11.03
CA GLY A 590 -47.14 -1.84 -10.52
C GLY A 590 -46.91 -2.46 -9.14
N THR A 591 -47.70 -3.48 -8.78
CA THR A 591 -47.77 -4.01 -7.40
C THR A 591 -46.55 -4.82 -6.93
N THR A 592 -45.60 -5.17 -7.81
CA THR A 592 -44.50 -6.10 -7.48
C THR A 592 -43.14 -5.73 -8.08
N ALA A 593 -42.59 -4.55 -7.76
CA ALA A 593 -41.26 -4.18 -8.26
C ALA A 593 -40.31 -3.65 -7.19
N THR A 594 -39.04 -3.93 -7.45
CA THR A 594 -37.88 -3.31 -6.81
C THR A 594 -37.40 -2.11 -7.63
N ALA A 595 -36.64 -1.23 -6.99
CA ALA A 595 -35.82 -0.25 -7.67
C ALA A 595 -34.35 -0.45 -7.28
N HIS A 596 -33.46 -0.05 -8.18
CA HIS A 596 -32.01 -0.10 -7.99
C HIS A 596 -31.46 1.29 -8.27
N ALA A 597 -30.41 1.68 -7.53
CA ALA A 597 -29.70 2.91 -7.83
C ALA A 597 -28.20 2.71 -7.66
N THR A 598 -27.45 3.32 -8.57
CA THR A 598 -25.99 3.40 -8.55
C THR A 598 -25.61 4.88 -8.61
N PHE A 599 -24.94 5.35 -7.57
CA PHE A 599 -24.38 6.70 -7.50
C PHE A 599 -22.88 6.61 -7.66
N GLU A 600 -22.32 7.34 -8.61
CA GLU A 600 -20.91 7.27 -8.98
C GLU A 600 -20.28 8.65 -8.90
N ILE A 601 -19.11 8.75 -8.28
CA ILE A 601 -18.24 9.93 -8.41
C ILE A 601 -17.31 9.65 -9.58
N ALA A 602 -17.27 10.52 -10.59
CA ALA A 602 -16.45 10.27 -11.77
C ALA A 602 -14.96 10.15 -11.39
N GLY A 603 -14.29 9.08 -11.84
CA GLY A 603 -12.90 8.77 -11.43
C GLY A 603 -12.74 8.41 -9.94
N GLY A 604 -13.84 8.29 -9.20
CA GLY A 604 -13.92 7.90 -7.79
C GLY A 604 -14.65 6.58 -7.63
N GLY A 605 -15.20 6.33 -6.43
CA GLY A 605 -15.96 5.13 -6.11
C GLY A 605 -17.46 5.25 -6.43
N GLN A 606 -18.16 4.11 -6.40
CA GLN A 606 -19.60 4.03 -6.58
C GLN A 606 -20.33 3.46 -5.35
N ALA A 607 -21.59 3.85 -5.17
CA ALA A 607 -22.48 3.34 -4.13
C ALA A 607 -23.75 2.75 -4.75
N CYS A 608 -24.05 1.50 -4.43
CA CYS A 608 -25.18 0.75 -4.97
C CYS A 608 -26.19 0.42 -3.88
N ALA A 609 -27.47 0.57 -4.19
CA ALA A 609 -28.55 0.22 -3.29
C ALA A 609 -29.73 -0.40 -4.03
N THR A 610 -30.39 -1.35 -3.37
CA THR A 610 -31.72 -1.82 -3.76
C THR A 610 -32.78 -1.13 -2.93
N PHE A 611 -34.00 -1.05 -3.47
CA PHE A 611 -35.16 -0.50 -2.79
C PHE A 611 -36.36 -1.42 -3.06
N GLY A 612 -37.02 -1.85 -2.00
CA GLY A 612 -38.07 -2.88 -2.10
C GLY A 612 -38.36 -3.61 -0.80
N GLY A 613 -37.53 -3.43 0.25
CA GLY A 613 -37.70 -4.05 1.58
C GLY A 613 -39.10 -3.89 2.19
N THR A 614 -39.33 -2.83 2.96
CA THR A 614 -40.69 -2.49 3.42
C THR A 614 -41.41 -1.65 2.36
N LEU A 615 -42.33 -2.26 1.63
CA LEU A 615 -43.16 -1.56 0.67
C LEU A 615 -44.25 -0.74 1.38
N VAL A 616 -44.18 0.58 1.28
CA VAL A 616 -45.18 1.49 1.86
C VAL A 616 -46.34 1.72 0.90
N ARG A 617 -46.04 1.85 -0.41
CA ARG A 617 -47.04 2.00 -1.47
C ARG A 617 -46.44 1.70 -2.85
N SER A 618 -47.18 0.99 -3.70
CA SER A 618 -46.88 0.81 -5.13
C SER A 618 -48.19 0.65 -5.90
N ASP A 619 -48.59 1.68 -6.65
CA ASP A 619 -49.92 1.72 -7.31
C ASP A 619 -49.88 2.39 -8.70
N GLY A 620 -48.71 2.41 -9.36
CA GLY A 620 -48.52 3.12 -10.64
C GLY A 620 -48.53 4.66 -10.54
N ARG A 621 -48.92 5.23 -9.39
CA ARG A 621 -48.84 6.68 -9.12
C ARG A 621 -47.78 7.05 -8.09
N LEU A 622 -47.56 6.19 -7.10
CA LEU A 622 -46.56 6.38 -6.07
C LEU A 622 -45.87 5.06 -5.78
N PHE A 623 -44.55 5.06 -5.95
CA PHE A 623 -43.68 4.03 -5.43
C PHE A 623 -42.97 4.57 -4.20
N LYS A 624 -43.17 3.93 -3.06
CA LYS A 624 -42.51 4.28 -1.80
C LYS A 624 -42.08 3.01 -1.08
N ALA A 625 -40.78 2.84 -0.93
CA ALA A 625 -40.17 1.73 -0.20
C ALA A 625 -39.15 2.25 0.81
N LYS A 626 -38.90 1.46 1.85
CA LYS A 626 -37.93 1.76 2.91
C LYS A 626 -37.18 0.50 3.33
N ASN A 627 -36.06 0.69 4.03
CA ASN A 627 -35.36 -0.36 4.78
C ASN A 627 -35.08 -1.62 3.95
N ALA A 628 -34.57 -1.45 2.74
CA ALA A 628 -34.01 -2.57 2.00
C ALA A 628 -32.59 -2.86 2.51
N PRO A 629 -32.20 -4.15 2.64
CA PRO A 629 -30.82 -4.51 2.94
C PRO A 629 -29.88 -4.06 1.81
N ALA A 630 -28.58 -4.05 2.09
CA ALA A 630 -27.57 -3.87 1.06
C ALA A 630 -27.69 -4.97 -0.02
N PRO A 631 -27.52 -4.65 -1.32
CA PRO A 631 -27.50 -5.67 -2.36
C PRO A 631 -26.29 -6.59 -2.24
N ALA A 632 -26.37 -7.79 -2.84
CA ALA A 632 -25.23 -8.70 -2.94
C ALA A 632 -24.15 -8.21 -3.94
N SER A 633 -24.53 -7.36 -4.90
CA SER A 633 -23.63 -6.74 -5.88
C SER A 633 -24.27 -5.51 -6.53
N CYS A 634 -23.48 -4.69 -7.23
CA CYS A 634 -23.97 -3.61 -8.08
C CYS A 634 -24.62 -4.15 -9.36
N ALA A 635 -25.90 -4.52 -9.28
CA ALA A 635 -26.65 -5.04 -10.43
C ALA A 635 -26.95 -4.00 -11.53
N LEU A 636 -26.80 -2.71 -11.21
CA LEU A 636 -27.00 -1.60 -12.14
C LEU A 636 -25.65 -0.94 -12.37
N ALA A 637 -25.18 -0.91 -13.61
CA ALA A 637 -23.96 -0.20 -13.97
C ALA A 637 -24.08 1.31 -13.69
N GLY A 638 -22.94 1.98 -13.54
CA GLY A 638 -22.84 3.43 -13.57
C GLY A 638 -23.46 4.03 -14.84
N CYS A 639 -23.57 5.36 -14.88
CA CYS A 639 -24.01 6.01 -16.11
C CYS A 639 -22.91 5.86 -17.15
N ALA A 640 -23.25 5.38 -18.35
CA ALA A 640 -22.32 5.45 -19.46
C ALA A 640 -22.00 6.93 -19.68
N GLY A 641 -20.76 7.32 -19.43
CA GLY A 641 -20.28 8.67 -19.71
C GLY A 641 -20.53 9.04 -21.18
N PRO A 642 -20.59 10.32 -21.52
CA PRO A 642 -20.59 10.75 -22.92
C PRO A 642 -19.38 10.21 -23.69
#